data_AF-A0A653CJW7-F1
#
_entry.id   AF-A0A653CJW7-F1
#
_cell.length_a   1.000
_cell.length_b   1.000
_cell.length_c   1.000
_cell.angle_alpha   90.00
_cell.angle_beta   90.00
_cell.angle_gamma   90.00
#
_symmetry.space_group_name_H-M   'P 1'
#
loop_
_entity.id
_entity.type
_entity.pdbx_description
1 polymer ?
#
loop_
_entity_poly.entity_id
_entity_poly.type
_entity_poly.pdbx_seq_one_letter_code
_entity_poly.pdbx_strand_id
1 'polypeptide(L)'
;MTDDKGDKEGSIAVSDSPSDPTTYYSSDAESHTSQPYVIKKKSGGKLPPHLAPIKEKLSTSRMTVYQTAHKHISLEREDTYIEGDLIADTLEDGQEVGPKPTESVVSARSDVTLISEDINIRVSASRLDDIKFKRPFMRKLKKLLHIHPVMTDIEFNDLTERLYKCCLKSTKDLHELHLRRQIGLDILEDLNIRGNRTFLTFSHVIHITWSIMSCMHHFQLRLKSGALPIIFWIRKKEYERCLKSFDNFVRQLDNDLQRVALNSVIVFYKEGKLWEVEFACKEMVIIVMEVYKQPEECIEDMLHTIETSTCFNMFEAKQLTQVLFDILKTMKWRNMSKHLMKRFLAMYKSSIDPMPEDPFNYVPLKMGLDLCIMNIISNFRKKELIQMFALLTQKLSSFHNKEDLIICFGNLASYTAKKFRLKTNRPFSPRGITPYLIQLLEMASPNTLFFVTMRIWLHLLDTHEISPKRLTPRIYFQGCNYDVPRLKCHKGDKQYFKSLRQFFYHISIIACTYARDRRALEECHKQIALTMIQVPTGYTASCYIAVAMALQDYGFQITQENFVRSHHMHAFVISILTFVCHIFAAPVLYDYVHSVLERRAAYAPHLNPPLRPCYIYASHHILWRSPDLFFEDWDVRFGLWKCFKTRKPKPTMLTKPIESNEQ
;
A
#
# COMPACT_ATOMS: atom_id res chain seq x y z
N MET A 1 -61.34 30.05 -56.69
CA MET A 1 -62.77 30.15 -56.34
C MET A 1 -62.85 30.29 -54.83
N THR A 2 -63.37 31.45 -54.41
CA THR A 2 -63.93 31.83 -53.09
C THR A 2 -63.06 31.71 -51.84
N ASP A 3 -62.53 32.87 -51.47
CA ASP A 3 -62.48 33.52 -50.14
C ASP A 3 -63.33 32.90 -49.02
N ASP A 4 -62.83 32.95 -47.77
CA ASP A 4 -63.45 33.84 -46.78
C ASP A 4 -62.52 34.24 -45.63
N LYS A 5 -62.70 35.49 -45.18
CA LYS A 5 -62.04 36.17 -44.05
C LYS A 5 -62.85 35.97 -42.76
N GLY A 6 -62.21 36.07 -41.61
CA GLY A 6 -62.92 36.08 -40.32
C GLY A 6 -62.04 36.52 -39.15
N ASP A 7 -62.26 37.76 -38.72
CA ASP A 7 -61.50 38.55 -37.75
C ASP A 7 -61.82 38.23 -36.26
N LYS A 8 -60.84 38.56 -35.40
CA LYS A 8 -60.91 39.27 -34.10
C LYS A 8 -61.36 38.61 -32.77
N GLU A 9 -60.46 38.88 -31.81
CA GLU A 9 -60.65 39.38 -30.42
C GLU A 9 -61.19 38.46 -29.31
N GLY A 10 -60.41 38.40 -28.22
CA GLY A 10 -60.79 37.76 -26.96
C GLY A 10 -59.67 37.76 -25.93
N SER A 11 -59.24 38.95 -25.49
CA SER A 11 -58.32 39.14 -24.37
C SER A 11 -58.98 38.73 -23.04
N ILE A 12 -58.35 37.85 -22.26
CA ILE A 12 -58.48 37.86 -20.79
C ILE A 12 -57.07 37.75 -20.21
N ALA A 13 -56.64 38.86 -19.61
CA ALA A 13 -55.52 38.91 -18.71
C ALA A 13 -55.97 38.37 -17.35
N VAL A 14 -55.20 37.42 -16.80
CA VAL A 14 -55.11 37.22 -15.36
C VAL A 14 -53.64 37.27 -15.00
N SER A 15 -53.30 38.36 -14.31
CA SER A 15 -52.09 38.54 -13.52
C SER A 15 -51.98 37.43 -12.47
N ASP A 16 -50.80 36.85 -12.33
CA ASP A 16 -50.16 36.65 -11.03
C ASP A 16 -48.70 36.18 -11.24
N SER A 17 -47.77 37.04 -10.84
CA SER A 17 -46.45 36.68 -10.34
C SER A 17 -46.50 36.84 -8.81
N PRO A 18 -45.59 36.32 -7.97
CA PRO A 18 -44.39 35.52 -8.23
C PRO A 18 -44.24 34.32 -7.27
N SER A 19 -43.34 33.37 -7.57
CA SER A 19 -42.48 32.73 -6.54
C SER A 19 -41.56 31.69 -7.17
N ASP A 20 -40.25 31.85 -6.95
CA ASP A 20 -39.31 30.72 -6.87
C ASP A 20 -39.89 29.62 -5.96
N PRO A 21 -39.60 28.34 -6.26
CA PRO A 21 -38.74 27.65 -5.32
C PRO A 21 -37.69 26.75 -5.99
N THR A 22 -36.51 26.86 -5.42
CA THR A 22 -35.49 25.82 -5.29
C THR A 22 -36.06 24.44 -4.91
N THR A 23 -35.28 23.42 -5.27
CA THR A 23 -35.25 22.03 -4.73
C THR A 23 -36.37 21.08 -5.09
N TYR A 24 -36.05 20.08 -5.93
CA TYR A 24 -36.50 18.69 -5.72
C TYR A 24 -35.35 17.70 -5.93
N TYR A 25 -35.14 16.92 -4.88
CA TYR A 25 -34.25 15.77 -4.79
C TYR A 25 -34.69 14.64 -5.75
N SER A 26 -33.71 13.96 -6.36
CA SER A 26 -33.84 12.55 -6.69
C SER A 26 -32.71 11.79 -6.00
N SER A 27 -33.12 10.73 -5.34
CA SER A 27 -32.47 9.91 -4.34
C SER A 27 -31.44 8.95 -4.93
N ASP A 28 -30.19 9.05 -4.46
CA ASP A 28 -29.24 7.94 -4.45
C ASP A 28 -28.62 7.89 -3.05
N ALA A 29 -29.00 6.88 -2.27
CA ALA A 29 -28.41 6.60 -0.96
C ALA A 29 -27.63 5.29 -1.05
N GLU A 30 -26.33 5.38 -1.39
CA GLU A 30 -25.34 4.38 -1.00
C GLU A 30 -24.63 4.87 0.27
N SER A 31 -24.82 4.11 1.33
CA SER A 31 -24.31 4.35 2.67
C SER A 31 -22.83 4.01 2.78
N HIS A 32 -21.96 5.01 2.92
CA HIS A 32 -20.69 4.89 3.62
C HIS A 32 -20.18 6.25 4.07
N THR A 33 -20.52 6.66 5.29
CA THR A 33 -19.67 7.52 6.11
C THR A 33 -19.80 7.18 7.57
N SER A 34 -18.66 6.77 8.12
CA SER A 34 -18.26 6.79 9.51
C SER A 34 -18.35 8.20 10.11
N GLN A 35 -18.87 8.30 11.33
CA GLN A 35 -18.48 9.16 12.48
C GLN A 35 -19.69 9.36 13.45
N PRO A 36 -19.52 9.88 14.67
CA PRO A 36 -19.21 9.13 15.90
C PRO A 36 -20.37 9.18 16.90
N TYR A 37 -20.75 8.04 17.50
CA TYR A 37 -21.75 8.05 18.56
C TYR A 37 -21.13 8.46 19.91
N VAL A 38 -21.46 9.67 20.35
CA VAL A 38 -21.44 10.08 21.76
C VAL A 38 -22.65 9.45 22.44
N ILE A 39 -22.42 8.51 23.38
CA ILE A 39 -23.48 7.99 24.26
C ILE A 39 -23.26 8.52 25.67
N LYS A 40 -24.27 9.24 26.13
CA LYS A 40 -24.48 9.72 27.51
C LYS A 40 -24.53 8.54 28.49
N LYS A 41 -23.89 8.73 29.65
CA LYS A 41 -24.06 7.91 30.86
C LYS A 41 -25.54 7.72 31.21
N LYS A 42 -25.99 6.48 31.35
CA LYS A 42 -27.02 6.10 32.33
C LYS A 42 -26.68 4.74 32.95
N SER A 43 -26.94 4.71 34.24
CA SER A 43 -26.70 3.73 35.29
C SER A 43 -27.38 2.37 35.12
N GLY A 44 -26.77 1.35 35.73
CA GLY A 44 -27.49 0.28 36.42
C GLY A 44 -27.79 -0.97 35.59
N GLY A 45 -26.97 -2.01 35.77
CA GLY A 45 -27.28 -3.35 35.28
C GLY A 45 -26.17 -4.34 35.65
N LYS A 46 -26.46 -5.21 36.62
CA LYS A 46 -25.57 -6.29 37.09
C LYS A 46 -25.29 -7.27 35.94
N LEU A 47 -24.02 -7.61 35.74
CA LEU A 47 -23.62 -8.76 34.90
C LEU A 47 -23.77 -10.09 35.68
N PRO A 48 -24.21 -11.18 35.03
CA PRO A 48 -24.32 -12.52 35.61
C PRO A 48 -22.96 -13.24 35.75
N PRO A 49 -22.82 -14.20 36.69
CA PRO A 49 -21.52 -14.72 37.14
C PRO A 49 -21.12 -16.01 36.42
N HIS A 50 -20.65 -15.95 35.17
CA HIS A 50 -20.08 -17.14 34.49
C HIS A 50 -18.84 -16.82 33.61
N LEU A 51 -18.07 -15.78 33.95
CA LEU A 51 -16.81 -15.45 33.28
C LEU A 51 -15.68 -15.29 34.31
N ALA A 52 -14.67 -16.15 34.14
CA ALA A 52 -13.35 -16.22 34.79
C ALA A 52 -13.26 -16.91 36.18
N PRO A 53 -12.18 -17.71 36.44
CA PRO A 53 -10.85 -17.54 35.86
C PRO A 53 -10.27 -18.78 35.14
N ILE A 54 -9.95 -18.62 33.86
CA ILE A 54 -8.84 -19.35 33.21
C ILE A 54 -7.62 -18.41 33.28
N LYS A 55 -6.97 -18.33 34.44
CA LYS A 55 -5.73 -17.55 34.63
C LYS A 55 -4.51 -18.38 35.04
N GLU A 56 -4.67 -19.67 35.35
CA GLU A 56 -3.57 -20.51 35.86
C GLU A 56 -3.02 -21.55 34.87
N LYS A 57 -3.61 -21.74 33.69
CA LYS A 57 -3.07 -22.67 32.67
C LYS A 57 -2.16 -22.04 31.61
N LEU A 58 -1.92 -20.72 31.67
CA LEU A 58 -1.11 -19.98 30.67
C LEU A 58 0.38 -19.81 31.05
N SER A 59 0.77 -20.09 32.30
CA SER A 59 2.18 -19.97 32.75
C SER A 59 2.98 -21.26 32.58
N THR A 60 2.34 -22.42 32.69
CA THR A 60 2.96 -23.75 32.57
C THR A 60 3.25 -24.14 31.12
N SER A 61 2.39 -23.78 30.16
CA SER A 61 2.64 -24.04 28.73
C SER A 61 3.75 -23.18 28.11
N ARG A 62 4.22 -22.13 28.81
CA ARG A 62 5.35 -21.28 28.40
C ARG A 62 6.71 -21.82 28.85
N MET A 63 6.73 -22.80 29.76
CA MET A 63 7.96 -23.38 30.30
C MET A 63 8.49 -24.57 29.49
N THR A 64 7.64 -25.30 28.78
CA THR A 64 8.03 -26.44 27.91
C THR A 64 8.78 -25.99 26.66
N VAL A 65 8.55 -24.76 26.21
CA VAL A 65 9.15 -24.17 24.99
C VAL A 65 10.68 -24.12 25.03
N TYR A 66 11.27 -23.80 26.19
CA TYR A 66 12.72 -23.76 26.36
C TYR A 66 13.38 -25.15 26.44
N GLN A 67 12.60 -26.19 26.72
CA GLN A 67 13.09 -27.57 26.83
C GLN A 67 13.12 -28.26 25.46
N THR A 68 12.18 -27.94 24.56
CA THR A 68 12.12 -28.54 23.21
C THR A 68 13.28 -28.08 22.33
N ALA A 69 13.62 -26.78 22.35
CA ALA A 69 14.76 -26.23 21.61
C ALA A 69 16.12 -26.79 22.09
N HIS A 70 16.24 -27.10 23.38
CA HIS A 70 17.44 -27.73 23.93
C HIS A 70 17.51 -29.24 23.65
N LYS A 71 16.37 -29.91 23.41
CA LYS A 71 16.30 -31.35 23.07
C LYS A 71 16.63 -31.62 21.60
N HIS A 72 16.20 -30.75 20.68
CA HIS A 72 16.49 -30.93 19.25
C HIS A 72 17.98 -30.77 18.90
N ILE A 73 18.70 -29.87 19.59
CA ILE A 73 20.15 -29.69 19.40
C ILE A 73 20.96 -30.86 20.02
N SER A 74 20.41 -31.52 21.04
CA SER A 74 21.01 -32.73 21.61
C SER A 74 20.85 -33.96 20.71
N LEU A 75 19.80 -34.01 19.89
CA LEU A 75 19.52 -35.13 18.98
C LEU A 75 20.25 -35.02 17.63
N GLU A 76 20.60 -33.81 17.16
CA GLU A 76 21.42 -33.65 15.94
C GLU A 76 22.94 -33.87 16.16
N ARG A 77 23.36 -34.16 17.40
CA ARG A 77 24.76 -34.51 17.73
C ARG A 77 25.01 -36.01 17.86
N GLU A 78 23.97 -36.83 17.79
CA GLU A 78 24.05 -38.29 17.77
C GLU A 78 23.22 -38.76 16.58
N ASP A 79 23.81 -38.73 15.38
CA ASP A 79 23.56 -39.69 14.28
C ASP A 79 24.28 -39.19 13.01
N THR A 80 25.57 -39.50 12.93
CA THR A 80 26.29 -39.65 11.66
C THR A 80 27.21 -40.87 11.80
N TYR A 81 27.18 -41.76 10.79
CA TYR A 81 27.71 -43.13 10.69
C TYR A 81 26.75 -44.20 11.24
N ILE A 82 26.13 -45.07 10.43
CA ILE A 82 26.74 -46.06 9.50
C ILE A 82 25.87 -46.30 8.23
N GLU A 83 26.55 -46.56 7.11
CA GLU A 83 26.04 -47.04 5.80
C GLU A 83 25.37 -48.43 5.83
N GLY A 84 24.45 -48.68 4.89
CA GLY A 84 24.32 -50.01 4.26
C GLY A 84 22.92 -50.63 4.18
N ASP A 85 22.27 -50.38 3.04
CA ASP A 85 21.57 -51.36 2.18
C ASP A 85 20.35 -52.21 2.64
N LEU A 86 19.35 -52.17 1.72
CA LEU A 86 18.40 -53.22 1.27
C LEU A 86 17.00 -53.38 1.94
N ILE A 87 15.99 -53.03 1.12
CA ILE A 87 14.82 -53.84 0.67
C ILE A 87 13.58 -54.02 1.59
N ALA A 88 12.48 -53.41 1.09
CA ALA A 88 11.11 -53.91 0.85
C ALA A 88 10.09 -54.25 1.97
N ASP A 89 8.90 -53.67 1.74
CA ASP A 89 7.54 -54.25 1.73
C ASP A 89 6.70 -54.48 3.00
N THR A 90 5.39 -54.23 2.78
CA THR A 90 4.14 -54.70 3.47
C THR A 90 3.72 -53.99 4.77
N LEU A 91 2.56 -53.30 4.82
CA LEU A 91 1.16 -53.79 5.08
C LEU A 91 1.08 -54.47 6.48
N GLU A 92 0.17 -54.22 7.42
CA GLU A 92 -1.28 -53.98 7.39
C GLU A 92 -1.77 -53.74 8.86
N ASP A 93 -2.91 -53.06 9.01
CA ASP A 93 -4.02 -53.21 10.00
C ASP A 93 -3.83 -53.53 11.50
N GLY A 94 -4.76 -53.00 12.32
CA GLY A 94 -5.21 -53.72 13.53
C GLY A 94 -5.62 -52.91 14.76
N GLN A 95 -6.84 -52.40 14.71
CA GLN A 95 -7.79 -52.02 15.78
C GLN A 95 -7.77 -52.86 17.09
N GLU A 96 -8.00 -52.24 18.28
CA GLU A 96 -9.12 -52.51 19.23
C GLU A 96 -8.89 -52.21 20.75
N VAL A 97 -9.85 -51.44 21.31
CA VAL A 97 -10.61 -51.61 22.59
C VAL A 97 -9.95 -51.35 23.98
N GLY A 98 -10.69 -50.57 24.82
CA GLY A 98 -10.38 -50.14 26.21
C GLY A 98 -10.60 -51.21 27.31
N PRO A 99 -10.89 -50.90 28.62
CA PRO A 99 -11.58 -49.72 29.19
C PRO A 99 -11.00 -49.12 30.51
N LYS A 100 -11.72 -48.11 31.06
CA LYS A 100 -11.52 -47.31 32.31
C LYS A 100 -11.62 -48.12 33.64
N PRO A 101 -11.28 -47.49 34.79
CA PRO A 101 -12.36 -47.17 35.76
C PRO A 101 -12.31 -45.78 36.45
N THR A 102 -13.52 -45.23 36.66
CA THR A 102 -14.14 -44.46 37.79
C THR A 102 -13.25 -43.80 38.88
N GLU A 103 -13.34 -42.47 39.08
CA GLU A 103 -14.27 -41.71 39.98
C GLU A 103 -14.02 -41.83 41.49
N SER A 104 -13.67 -40.71 42.14
CA SER A 104 -14.36 -40.28 43.38
C SER A 104 -14.24 -38.77 43.59
N VAL A 105 -15.40 -38.17 43.81
CA VAL A 105 -15.65 -36.77 44.15
C VAL A 105 -15.84 -36.69 45.66
N VAL A 106 -15.11 -35.82 46.36
CA VAL A 106 -15.55 -35.29 47.66
C VAL A 106 -15.30 -33.79 47.67
N SER A 107 -16.40 -33.05 47.71
CA SER A 107 -16.49 -31.61 47.91
C SER A 107 -16.65 -31.34 49.41
N ALA A 108 -15.81 -30.47 49.97
CA ALA A 108 -16.13 -29.76 51.20
C ALA A 108 -15.62 -28.31 51.07
N ARG A 109 -16.57 -27.38 50.96
CA ARG A 109 -16.38 -25.94 51.18
C ARG A 109 -16.78 -25.64 52.62
N SER A 110 -15.91 -24.96 53.36
CA SER A 110 -16.20 -23.71 54.08
C SER A 110 -15.09 -23.48 55.12
N ASP A 111 -14.29 -22.44 54.92
CA ASP A 111 -14.18 -21.33 55.88
C ASP A 111 -12.99 -20.45 55.51
N VAL A 112 -13.35 -19.25 55.04
CA VAL A 112 -12.43 -18.15 54.79
C VAL A 112 -12.28 -17.41 56.11
N THR A 113 -11.24 -17.74 56.87
CA THR A 113 -10.68 -16.85 57.89
C THR A 113 -9.53 -16.07 57.27
N LEU A 114 -9.77 -14.78 57.10
CA LEU A 114 -8.75 -13.76 56.86
C LEU A 114 -7.76 -13.77 58.03
N ILE A 115 -6.61 -14.40 57.83
CA ILE A 115 -5.44 -14.16 58.67
C ILE A 115 -4.31 -13.74 57.73
N SER A 116 -3.89 -12.50 57.92
CA SER A 116 -2.66 -11.93 57.39
C SER A 116 -1.49 -12.73 57.92
N GLU A 117 -0.90 -13.58 57.09
CA GLU A 117 0.42 -14.12 57.34
C GLU A 117 1.37 -13.55 56.29
N ASP A 118 2.29 -12.72 56.79
CA ASP A 118 3.46 -12.24 56.10
C ASP A 118 4.11 -13.38 55.32
N ILE A 119 4.02 -13.31 53.99
CA ILE A 119 4.80 -14.19 53.12
C ILE A 119 6.26 -13.77 53.32
N ASN A 120 6.90 -14.49 54.22
CA ASN A 120 8.31 -14.45 54.49
C ASN A 120 9.02 -15.02 53.25
N ILE A 121 9.29 -14.16 52.25
CA ILE A 121 10.06 -14.51 51.06
C ILE A 121 11.53 -14.69 51.47
N ARG A 122 11.85 -15.81 52.12
CA ARG A 122 13.22 -16.30 52.19
C ARG A 122 13.57 -16.93 50.84
N VAL A 123 14.01 -16.07 49.90
CA VAL A 123 14.80 -16.52 48.75
C VAL A 123 16.06 -17.17 49.33
N SER A 124 16.37 -18.40 48.93
CA SER A 124 17.67 -19.01 49.23
C SER A 124 18.76 -18.23 48.49
N ALA A 125 19.32 -17.23 49.16
CA ALA A 125 20.43 -16.41 48.69
C ALA A 125 21.62 -17.28 48.19
N SER A 126 21.76 -18.49 48.74
CA SER A 126 22.79 -19.46 48.38
C SER A 126 22.82 -19.87 46.91
N ARG A 127 21.69 -19.89 46.19
CA ARG A 127 21.66 -20.24 44.74
C ARG A 127 22.03 -19.08 43.81
N LEU A 128 21.92 -17.84 44.30
CA LEU A 128 22.33 -16.64 43.57
C LEU A 128 23.77 -16.25 43.85
N ASP A 129 24.37 -16.71 44.95
CA ASP A 129 25.75 -16.40 45.32
C ASP A 129 26.78 -17.01 44.36
N ASP A 130 26.49 -18.17 43.75
CA ASP A 130 27.33 -18.77 42.69
C ASP A 130 27.33 -17.95 41.38
N ILE A 131 26.27 -17.16 41.16
CA ILE A 131 26.09 -16.32 39.96
C ILE A 131 26.55 -14.88 40.24
N LYS A 132 26.38 -14.41 41.48
CA LYS A 132 26.78 -13.08 41.95
C LYS A 132 28.29 -12.96 41.96
N PHE A 133 28.75 -11.99 41.19
CA PHE A 133 30.12 -11.55 41.19
C PHE A 133 30.49 -11.00 42.60
N LYS A 134 31.39 -11.67 43.35
CA LYS A 134 32.23 -10.96 44.33
C LYS A 134 33.14 -10.03 43.53
N ARG A 135 32.68 -8.82 43.21
CA ARG A 135 33.48 -7.83 42.47
C ARG A 135 34.66 -7.46 43.37
N PRO A 136 35.92 -7.77 43.00
CA PRO A 136 37.05 -7.19 43.71
C PRO A 136 36.91 -5.68 43.56
N PHE A 137 37.05 -4.94 44.66
CA PHE A 137 37.00 -3.47 44.70
C PHE A 137 37.80 -2.80 43.56
N MET A 138 38.91 -3.43 43.16
CA MET A 138 39.77 -3.06 42.03
C MET A 138 39.05 -3.01 40.66
N ARG A 139 38.02 -3.83 40.41
CA ARG A 139 37.24 -3.79 39.16
C ARG A 139 36.28 -2.60 39.09
N LYS A 140 35.69 -2.16 40.23
CA LYS A 140 34.90 -0.92 40.31
C LYS A 140 35.81 0.30 40.11
N LEU A 141 36.99 0.29 40.71
CA LEU A 141 38.00 1.35 40.56
C LEU A 141 38.51 1.46 39.12
N LYS A 142 38.78 0.33 38.44
CA LYS A 142 39.16 0.30 37.02
C LYS A 142 38.04 0.73 36.06
N LYS A 143 36.77 0.42 36.38
CA LYS A 143 35.58 0.97 35.68
C LYS A 143 35.49 2.50 35.83
N LEU A 144 35.83 3.02 37.02
CA LEU A 144 35.87 4.45 37.32
C LEU A 144 37.02 5.17 36.59
N LEU A 145 38.11 4.45 36.28
CA LEU A 145 39.33 4.95 35.62
C LEU A 145 39.38 4.67 34.10
N HIS A 146 38.32 4.10 33.51
CA HIS A 146 38.22 3.77 32.07
C HIS A 146 39.32 2.82 31.52
N ILE A 147 40.00 2.05 32.38
CA ILE A 147 41.00 1.06 31.96
C ILE A 147 40.31 -0.31 31.89
N HIS A 148 39.89 -0.69 30.68
CA HIS A 148 39.25 -1.96 30.39
C HIS A 148 40.24 -2.93 29.69
N PRO A 149 40.90 -3.84 30.42
CA PRO A 149 41.74 -4.85 29.78
C PRO A 149 40.88 -5.76 28.92
N VAL A 150 41.36 -6.03 27.69
CA VAL A 150 40.74 -6.98 26.75
C VAL A 150 40.63 -8.34 27.44
N MET A 151 39.48 -8.97 27.29
CA MET A 151 39.16 -10.26 27.89
C MET A 151 40.02 -11.37 27.25
N THR A 152 40.43 -12.37 28.04
CA THR A 152 41.05 -13.59 27.49
C THR A 152 39.96 -14.54 26.96
N ASP A 153 40.32 -15.48 26.09
CA ASP A 153 39.36 -16.45 25.53
C ASP A 153 38.68 -17.31 26.63
N ILE A 154 39.44 -17.72 27.64
CA ILE A 154 38.92 -18.47 28.80
C ILE A 154 37.92 -17.62 29.59
N GLU A 155 38.24 -16.35 29.86
CA GLU A 155 37.34 -15.45 30.58
C GLU A 155 36.06 -15.16 29.76
N PHE A 156 36.19 -15.07 28.42
CA PHE A 156 35.08 -14.89 27.51
C PHE A 156 34.12 -16.07 27.54
N ASN A 157 34.65 -17.30 27.45
CA ASN A 157 33.84 -18.52 27.48
C ASN A 157 33.15 -18.72 28.84
N ASP A 158 33.82 -18.46 29.97
CA ASP A 158 33.19 -18.52 31.31
C ASP A 158 32.03 -17.52 31.44
N LEU A 159 32.24 -16.26 31.04
CA LEU A 159 31.20 -15.23 31.13
C LEU A 159 30.03 -15.53 30.21
N THR A 160 30.30 -16.10 29.05
CA THR A 160 29.29 -16.51 28.07
C THR A 160 28.47 -17.69 28.59
N GLU A 161 29.08 -18.70 29.20
CA GLU A 161 28.35 -19.80 29.84
C GLU A 161 27.49 -19.31 31.02
N ARG A 162 28.03 -18.39 31.83
CA ARG A 162 27.28 -17.76 32.92
C ARG A 162 26.11 -16.92 32.42
N LEU A 163 26.29 -16.20 31.32
CA LEU A 163 25.22 -15.47 30.65
C LEU A 163 24.09 -16.44 30.28
N TYR A 164 24.40 -17.59 29.71
CA TYR A 164 23.38 -18.59 29.35
C TYR A 164 22.63 -19.12 30.58
N LYS A 165 23.36 -19.41 31.67
CA LYS A 165 22.75 -19.79 32.95
C LYS A 165 21.83 -18.71 33.52
N CYS A 166 22.17 -17.43 33.31
CA CYS A 166 21.36 -16.30 33.75
C CYS A 166 20.13 -16.05 32.87
N CYS A 167 20.28 -16.17 31.55
CA CYS A 167 19.31 -15.68 30.58
C CYS A 167 18.47 -16.77 29.89
N LEU A 168 18.94 -18.02 29.83
CA LEU A 168 18.24 -19.09 29.10
C LEU A 168 17.74 -20.20 30.02
N LYS A 169 18.25 -20.31 31.24
CA LYS A 169 17.76 -21.28 32.23
C LYS A 169 16.37 -20.89 32.74
N SER A 170 15.47 -21.87 32.81
CA SER A 170 14.11 -21.68 33.36
C SER A 170 14.14 -21.47 34.88
N THR A 171 13.30 -20.56 35.37
CA THR A 171 13.09 -20.28 36.80
C THR A 171 11.61 -20.13 37.07
N LYS A 172 11.12 -20.79 38.12
CA LYS A 172 9.70 -20.70 38.53
C LYS A 172 9.39 -19.38 39.24
N ASP A 173 10.36 -18.82 39.95
CA ASP A 173 10.20 -17.54 40.66
C ASP A 173 10.44 -16.34 39.71
N LEU A 174 9.44 -15.46 39.64
CA LEU A 174 9.45 -14.22 38.87
C LEU A 174 10.44 -13.17 39.40
N HIS A 175 10.69 -13.14 40.71
CA HIS A 175 11.65 -12.24 41.33
C HIS A 175 13.09 -12.73 41.06
N GLU A 176 13.34 -14.02 41.26
CA GLU A 176 14.60 -14.65 40.87
C GLU A 176 14.89 -14.44 39.37
N LEU A 177 13.90 -14.68 38.50
CA LEU A 177 14.02 -14.43 37.07
C LEU A 177 14.43 -12.97 36.80
N HIS A 178 13.87 -12.01 37.55
CA HIS A 178 14.19 -10.60 37.38
C HIS A 178 15.63 -10.27 37.76
N LEU A 179 16.10 -10.76 38.90
CA LEU A 179 17.49 -10.59 39.32
C LEU A 179 18.45 -11.23 38.32
N ARG A 180 18.15 -12.44 37.83
CA ARG A 180 18.98 -13.12 36.83
C ARG A 180 19.06 -12.35 35.51
N ARG A 181 17.95 -11.77 35.02
CA ARG A 181 17.97 -10.95 33.79
C ARG A 181 18.73 -9.63 33.97
N GLN A 182 18.69 -9.02 35.16
CA GLN A 182 19.54 -7.86 35.48
C GLN A 182 21.02 -8.23 35.50
N ILE A 183 21.39 -9.35 36.14
CA ILE A 183 22.78 -9.84 36.14
C ILE A 183 23.24 -10.18 34.71
N GLY A 184 22.37 -10.83 33.93
CA GLY A 184 22.65 -11.16 32.53
C GLY A 184 22.91 -9.92 31.68
N LEU A 185 22.14 -8.84 31.87
CA LEU A 185 22.36 -7.57 31.19
C LEU A 185 23.70 -6.91 31.58
N ASP A 186 24.07 -6.98 32.86
CA ASP A 186 25.39 -6.53 33.33
C ASP A 186 26.54 -7.32 32.69
N ILE A 187 26.36 -8.64 32.47
CA ILE A 187 27.35 -9.49 31.79
C ILE A 187 27.43 -9.14 30.30
N LEU A 188 26.28 -8.96 29.63
CA LEU A 188 26.21 -8.55 28.22
C LEU A 188 26.95 -7.25 27.96
N GLU A 189 26.82 -6.26 28.85
CA GLU A 189 27.56 -5.01 28.74
C GLU A 189 29.07 -5.20 28.94
N ASP A 190 29.50 -6.08 29.85
CA ASP A 190 30.93 -6.36 30.03
C ASP A 190 31.52 -7.07 28.80
N LEU A 191 30.77 -8.01 28.20
CA LEU A 191 31.13 -8.66 26.94
C LEU A 191 31.23 -7.64 25.79
N ASN A 192 30.27 -6.72 25.67
CA ASN A 192 30.28 -5.68 24.65
C ASN A 192 31.45 -4.69 24.79
N ILE A 193 31.94 -4.42 26.01
CA ILE A 193 33.02 -3.45 26.27
C ILE A 193 34.40 -4.12 26.17
N ARG A 194 34.55 -5.34 26.69
CA ARG A 194 35.85 -6.00 26.87
C ARG A 194 36.08 -7.21 25.98
N GLY A 195 35.03 -7.74 25.37
CA GLY A 195 35.08 -8.93 24.52
C GLY A 195 35.90 -8.69 23.26
N ASN A 196 36.67 -9.69 22.86
CA ASN A 196 37.38 -9.66 21.58
C ASN A 196 36.53 -10.34 20.51
N ARG A 197 36.40 -9.68 19.35
CA ARG A 197 35.62 -10.15 18.20
C ARG A 197 36.12 -11.48 17.66
N THR A 198 37.42 -11.76 17.80
CA THR A 198 38.05 -13.00 17.31
C THR A 198 37.58 -14.26 18.02
N PHE A 199 36.94 -14.15 19.20
CA PHE A 199 36.43 -15.29 19.96
C PHE A 199 34.98 -15.64 19.61
N LEU A 200 34.32 -14.84 18.76
CA LEU A 200 32.92 -15.07 18.40
C LEU A 200 32.81 -16.21 17.40
N THR A 201 32.11 -17.27 17.81
CA THR A 201 31.71 -18.39 16.95
C THR A 201 30.23 -18.26 16.60
N PHE A 202 29.75 -19.04 15.63
CA PHE A 202 28.32 -19.09 15.30
C PHE A 202 27.44 -19.41 16.53
N SER A 203 27.86 -20.36 17.36
CA SER A 203 27.15 -20.72 18.60
C SER A 203 27.11 -19.55 19.60
N HIS A 204 28.22 -18.83 19.77
CA HIS A 204 28.27 -17.65 20.62
C HIS A 204 27.25 -16.59 20.16
N VAL A 205 27.18 -16.33 18.85
CA VAL A 205 26.24 -15.35 18.30
C VAL A 205 24.78 -15.73 18.55
N ILE A 206 24.42 -16.99 18.32
CA ILE A 206 23.05 -17.48 18.54
C ILE A 206 22.64 -17.27 19.99
N HIS A 207 23.43 -17.77 20.93
CA HIS A 207 23.06 -17.78 22.34
C HIS A 207 23.16 -16.39 23.00
N ILE A 208 24.12 -15.54 22.59
CA ILE A 208 24.18 -14.14 23.04
C ILE A 208 22.93 -13.39 22.53
N THR A 209 22.57 -13.56 21.25
CA THR A 209 21.34 -12.98 20.68
C THR A 209 20.12 -13.43 21.46
N TRP A 210 19.93 -14.73 21.70
CA TRP A 210 18.82 -15.26 22.48
C TRP A 210 18.81 -14.76 23.94
N SER A 211 19.99 -14.58 24.55
CA SER A 211 20.11 -14.05 25.90
C SER A 211 19.64 -12.60 25.98
N ILE A 212 20.01 -11.77 24.99
CA ILE A 212 19.54 -10.39 24.87
C ILE A 212 18.03 -10.36 24.63
N MET A 213 17.53 -11.16 23.68
CA MET A 213 16.11 -11.28 23.37
C MET A 213 15.28 -11.71 24.59
N SER A 214 15.79 -12.65 25.40
CA SER A 214 15.13 -13.07 26.63
C SER A 214 15.07 -11.96 27.68
N CYS A 215 16.13 -11.15 27.81
CA CYS A 215 16.12 -9.97 28.67
C CYS A 215 15.09 -8.94 28.19
N MET A 216 15.11 -8.62 26.89
CA MET A 216 14.15 -7.69 26.28
C MET A 216 12.71 -8.13 26.51
N HIS A 217 12.42 -9.41 26.28
CA HIS A 217 11.09 -9.97 26.44
C HIS A 217 10.58 -9.81 27.87
N HIS A 218 11.43 -10.11 28.84
CA HIS A 218 11.13 -9.98 30.26
C HIS A 218 10.85 -8.53 30.70
N PHE A 219 11.61 -7.55 30.20
CA PHE A 219 11.41 -6.15 30.56
C PHE A 219 10.20 -5.52 29.84
N GLN A 220 10.00 -5.84 28.55
CA GLN A 220 8.91 -5.31 27.75
C GLN A 220 7.53 -5.85 28.19
N LEU A 221 7.40 -7.13 28.54
CA LEU A 221 6.13 -7.67 29.07
C LEU A 221 5.64 -6.90 30.31
N ARG A 222 6.57 -6.36 31.09
CA ARG A 222 6.28 -5.58 32.30
C ARG A 222 6.01 -4.10 32.04
N LEU A 223 6.08 -3.63 30.79
CA LEU A 223 5.64 -2.28 30.39
C LEU A 223 4.12 -2.20 30.18
N LYS A 224 3.49 -3.31 29.75
CA LYS A 224 2.03 -3.38 29.48
C LYS A 224 1.17 -3.46 30.77
N SER A 225 1.78 -3.54 31.95
CA SER A 225 1.07 -3.54 33.24
C SER A 225 0.82 -2.10 33.69
N GLY A 226 -0.36 -1.79 34.24
CA GLY A 226 -0.74 -0.48 34.80
C GLY A 226 0.07 -0.05 36.03
N ALA A 227 1.40 -0.08 35.90
CA ALA A 227 2.36 0.21 36.93
C ALA A 227 2.49 1.74 37.13
N LEU A 228 2.85 2.12 38.36
CA LEU A 228 3.15 3.51 38.70
C LEU A 228 4.17 4.12 37.72
N PRO A 229 4.08 5.43 37.42
CA PRO A 229 4.93 6.10 36.43
C PRO A 229 6.44 5.86 36.62
N ILE A 230 6.91 5.80 37.87
CA ILE A 230 8.32 5.56 38.20
C ILE A 230 8.75 4.14 37.84
N ILE A 231 7.93 3.13 38.15
CA ILE A 231 8.22 1.72 37.84
C ILE A 231 8.21 1.51 36.33
N PHE A 232 7.25 2.14 35.63
CA PHE A 232 7.23 2.15 34.17
C PHE A 232 8.52 2.77 33.60
N TRP A 233 8.95 3.92 34.12
CA TRP A 233 10.17 4.60 33.67
C TRP A 233 11.43 3.75 33.89
N ILE A 234 11.59 3.13 35.05
CA ILE A 234 12.73 2.23 35.34
C ILE A 234 12.72 1.04 34.36
N ARG A 235 11.56 0.41 34.14
CA ARG A 235 11.44 -0.73 33.21
C ARG A 235 11.71 -0.33 31.76
N LYS A 236 11.27 0.86 31.37
CA LYS A 236 11.55 1.42 30.03
C LYS A 236 13.05 1.62 29.85
N LYS A 237 13.72 2.17 30.86
CA LYS A 237 15.17 2.35 30.86
C LYS A 237 15.93 1.02 30.73
N GLU A 238 15.51 -0.03 31.44
CA GLU A 238 16.12 -1.37 31.30
C GLU A 238 15.87 -1.99 29.91
N TYR A 239 14.68 -1.78 29.33
CA TYR A 239 14.39 -2.20 27.97
C TYR A 239 15.26 -1.47 26.94
N GLU A 240 15.39 -0.14 27.04
CA GLU A 240 16.28 0.67 26.21
C GLU A 240 17.75 0.24 26.36
N ARG A 241 18.16 -0.15 27.58
CA ARG A 241 19.50 -0.69 27.86
C ARG A 241 19.74 -2.03 27.16
N CYS A 242 18.73 -2.89 27.07
CA CYS A 242 18.82 -4.13 26.30
C CYS A 242 18.95 -3.86 24.79
N LEU A 243 18.14 -2.94 24.24
CA LEU A 243 18.24 -2.52 22.84
C LEU A 243 19.63 -1.98 22.51
N LYS A 244 20.18 -1.12 23.38
CA LYS A 244 21.54 -0.59 23.23
C LYS A 244 22.61 -1.68 23.29
N SER A 245 22.41 -2.68 24.16
CA SER A 245 23.31 -3.83 24.24
C SER A 245 23.26 -4.69 22.98
N PHE A 246 22.08 -4.84 22.37
CA PHE A 246 21.94 -5.51 21.08
C PHE A 246 22.61 -4.76 19.95
N ASP A 247 22.36 -3.45 19.82
CA ASP A 247 22.98 -2.60 18.80
C ASP A 247 24.51 -2.64 18.90
N ASN A 248 25.06 -2.51 20.11
CA ASN A 248 26.49 -2.62 20.34
C ASN A 248 27.05 -3.99 19.95
N PHE A 249 26.32 -5.07 20.27
CA PHE A 249 26.73 -6.43 19.94
C PHE A 249 26.76 -6.66 18.42
N VAL A 250 25.68 -6.31 17.73
CA VAL A 250 25.57 -6.52 16.28
C VAL A 250 26.61 -5.71 15.50
N ARG A 251 26.92 -4.48 15.94
CA ARG A 251 27.99 -3.64 15.34
C ARG A 251 29.39 -4.25 15.43
N GLN A 252 29.60 -5.26 16.27
CA GLN A 252 30.88 -5.96 16.41
C GLN A 252 30.98 -7.21 15.54
N LEU A 253 29.88 -7.64 14.90
CA LEU A 253 29.83 -8.85 14.10
C LEU A 253 30.33 -8.59 12.66
N ASP A 254 31.06 -9.56 12.12
CA ASP A 254 31.36 -9.62 10.69
C ASP A 254 30.11 -10.05 9.89
N ASN A 255 30.14 -9.84 8.56
CA ASN A 255 28.98 -10.05 7.68
C ASN A 255 28.31 -11.43 7.84
N ASP A 256 29.08 -12.51 7.90
CA ASP A 256 28.53 -13.87 8.02
C ASP A 256 27.84 -14.07 9.38
N LEU A 257 28.40 -13.48 10.44
CA LEU A 257 27.85 -13.52 11.78
C LEU A 257 26.61 -12.61 11.92
N GLN A 258 26.49 -11.54 11.14
CA GLN A 258 25.27 -10.70 11.08
C GLN A 258 24.08 -11.49 10.54
N ARG A 259 24.28 -12.32 9.51
CA ARG A 259 23.24 -13.24 9.00
C ARG A 259 22.80 -14.23 10.06
N VAL A 260 23.75 -14.78 10.81
CA VAL A 260 23.43 -15.66 11.95
C VAL A 260 22.66 -14.93 13.03
N ALA A 261 22.99 -13.68 13.34
CA ALA A 261 22.22 -12.87 14.29
C ALA A 261 20.77 -12.64 13.81
N LEU A 262 20.55 -12.31 12.53
CA LEU A 262 19.22 -12.17 11.93
C LEU A 262 18.39 -13.46 12.09
N ASN A 263 18.97 -14.59 11.65
CA ASN A 263 18.31 -15.89 11.75
C ASN A 263 18.04 -16.26 13.21
N SER A 264 18.96 -15.94 14.13
CA SER A 264 18.78 -16.18 15.56
C SER A 264 17.62 -15.39 16.14
N VAL A 265 17.41 -14.14 15.71
CA VAL A 265 16.23 -13.34 16.09
C VAL A 265 14.96 -14.03 15.59
N ILE A 266 14.89 -14.41 14.32
CA ILE A 266 13.69 -15.04 13.73
C ILE A 266 13.38 -16.38 14.42
N VAL A 267 14.38 -17.25 14.60
CA VAL A 267 14.25 -18.54 15.27
C VAL A 267 13.80 -18.37 16.73
N PHE A 268 14.30 -17.35 17.44
CA PHE A 268 13.84 -17.07 18.80
C PHE A 268 12.33 -16.79 18.86
N TYR A 269 11.80 -16.07 17.87
CA TYR A 269 10.36 -15.83 17.78
C TYR A 269 9.56 -17.07 17.44
N LYS A 270 10.07 -17.87 16.50
CA LYS A 270 9.49 -19.14 16.08
C LYS A 270 9.36 -20.09 17.26
N GLU A 271 10.49 -20.41 17.90
CA GLU A 271 10.54 -21.32 19.03
C GLU A 271 9.74 -20.77 20.22
N GLY A 272 9.92 -19.48 20.53
CA GLY A 272 9.23 -18.81 21.63
C GLY A 272 7.72 -18.62 21.44
N LYS A 273 7.15 -18.94 20.26
CA LYS A 273 5.76 -18.61 19.87
C LYS A 273 5.40 -17.14 20.13
N LEU A 274 6.36 -16.24 19.91
CA LEU A 274 6.25 -14.83 20.29
C LEU A 274 5.49 -13.98 19.29
N TRP A 275 5.17 -14.54 18.12
CA TRP A 275 4.38 -13.90 17.07
C TRP A 275 3.00 -13.41 17.54
N GLU A 276 2.41 -14.05 18.55
CA GLU A 276 1.10 -13.66 19.11
C GLU A 276 1.17 -12.44 20.04
N VAL A 277 2.35 -12.04 20.49
CA VAL A 277 2.54 -11.11 21.60
C VAL A 277 3.23 -9.83 21.12
N GLU A 278 2.70 -9.13 20.10
CA GLU A 278 3.17 -7.81 19.58
C GLU A 278 4.56 -7.40 20.12
N PHE A 279 5.59 -8.06 19.61
CA PHE A 279 6.94 -7.99 20.18
C PHE A 279 7.89 -7.30 19.20
N ALA A 280 9.00 -6.76 19.70
CA ALA A 280 9.89 -5.83 19.00
C ALA A 280 10.74 -6.42 17.84
N CYS A 281 10.14 -7.28 16.99
CA CYS A 281 10.87 -8.07 15.99
C CYS A 281 11.40 -7.11 14.93
N LYS A 282 10.53 -6.20 14.53
CA LYS A 282 10.82 -5.10 13.63
C LYS A 282 12.03 -4.30 14.12
N GLU A 283 12.04 -3.85 15.38
CA GLU A 283 13.13 -3.03 15.92
C GLU A 283 14.46 -3.78 15.88
N MET A 284 14.47 -5.07 16.22
CA MET A 284 15.68 -5.89 16.20
C MET A 284 16.18 -6.12 14.79
N VAL A 285 15.29 -6.45 13.86
CA VAL A 285 15.66 -6.63 12.45
C VAL A 285 16.16 -5.31 11.85
N ILE A 286 15.58 -4.16 12.21
CA ILE A 286 16.09 -2.85 11.78
C ILE A 286 17.51 -2.62 12.29
N ILE A 287 17.79 -2.88 13.57
CA ILE A 287 19.14 -2.76 14.14
C ILE A 287 20.14 -3.63 13.37
N VAL A 288 19.76 -4.87 13.05
CA VAL A 288 20.61 -5.76 12.25
C VAL A 288 20.84 -5.19 10.85
N MET A 289 19.78 -4.75 10.18
CA MET A 289 19.83 -4.19 8.84
C MET A 289 20.70 -2.93 8.72
N GLU A 290 20.74 -2.09 9.76
CA GLU A 290 21.57 -0.87 9.77
C GLU A 290 23.08 -1.17 9.78
N VAL A 291 23.48 -2.37 10.21
CA VAL A 291 24.89 -2.80 10.27
C VAL A 291 25.32 -3.53 9.00
N TYR A 292 24.38 -4.11 8.25
CA TYR A 292 24.66 -4.75 6.97
C TYR A 292 25.35 -3.76 6.00
N LYS A 293 26.41 -4.22 5.33
CA LYS A 293 27.08 -3.43 4.27
C LYS A 293 26.11 -3.04 3.16
N GLN A 294 25.20 -3.94 2.81
CA GLN A 294 24.12 -3.70 1.86
C GLN A 294 22.79 -4.15 2.50
N PRO A 295 21.85 -3.23 2.77
CA PRO A 295 20.59 -3.59 3.40
C PRO A 295 19.71 -4.48 2.51
N GLU A 296 19.98 -4.53 1.19
CA GLU A 296 19.32 -5.46 0.28
C GLU A 296 19.57 -6.92 0.63
N GLU A 297 20.79 -7.28 1.07
CA GLU A 297 21.10 -8.66 1.45
C GLU A 297 20.25 -9.13 2.64
N CYS A 298 20.03 -8.25 3.63
CA CYS A 298 19.15 -8.55 4.77
C CYS A 298 17.71 -8.80 4.31
N ILE A 299 17.20 -8.02 3.35
CA ILE A 299 15.87 -8.24 2.78
C ILE A 299 15.81 -9.55 2.00
N GLU A 300 16.84 -9.89 1.23
CA GLU A 300 16.94 -11.18 0.52
C GLU A 300 16.93 -12.37 1.49
N ASP A 301 17.69 -12.30 2.59
CA ASP A 301 17.70 -13.31 3.65
C ASP A 301 16.29 -13.46 4.28
N MET A 302 15.61 -12.33 4.54
CA MET A 302 14.23 -12.33 5.04
C MET A 302 13.24 -12.95 4.05
N LEU A 303 13.34 -12.63 2.75
CA LEU A 303 12.49 -13.20 1.71
C LEU A 303 12.68 -14.71 1.60
N HIS A 304 13.93 -15.18 1.64
CA HIS A 304 14.23 -16.60 1.67
C HIS A 304 13.65 -17.29 2.90
N THR A 305 13.72 -16.65 4.06
CA THR A 305 13.09 -17.18 5.29
C THR A 305 11.57 -17.24 5.15
N ILE A 306 10.93 -16.22 4.58
CA ILE A 306 9.49 -16.23 4.30
C ILE A 306 9.11 -17.37 3.35
N GLU A 307 9.87 -17.57 2.28
CA GLU A 307 9.67 -18.64 1.29
C GLU A 307 9.70 -20.03 1.93
N THR A 308 10.77 -20.33 2.65
CA THR A 308 10.91 -21.61 3.36
C THR A 308 9.80 -21.80 4.39
N SER A 309 9.39 -20.75 5.11
CA SER A 309 8.24 -20.80 6.01
C SER A 309 6.92 -21.11 5.30
N THR A 310 6.74 -20.76 4.02
CA THR A 310 5.48 -21.10 3.31
C THR A 310 5.26 -22.61 3.17
N CYS A 311 6.33 -23.41 3.17
CA CYS A 311 6.26 -24.86 3.06
C CYS A 311 5.88 -25.53 4.39
N PHE A 312 6.36 -25.01 5.51
CA PHE A 312 6.24 -25.67 6.81
C PHE A 312 5.26 -24.98 7.77
N ASN A 313 5.12 -23.66 7.69
CA ASN A 313 4.32 -22.87 8.62
C ASN A 313 3.80 -21.57 7.99
N MET A 314 2.60 -21.64 7.42
CA MET A 314 1.96 -20.49 6.77
C MET A 314 1.66 -19.33 7.72
N PHE A 315 1.44 -19.60 9.01
CA PHE A 315 1.21 -18.53 10.00
C PHE A 315 2.48 -17.71 10.19
N GLU A 316 3.63 -18.37 10.33
CA GLU A 316 4.94 -17.72 10.45
C GLU A 316 5.28 -16.90 9.21
N ALA A 317 5.05 -17.45 8.01
CA ALA A 317 5.28 -16.72 6.76
C ALA A 317 4.48 -15.40 6.69
N LYS A 318 3.22 -15.40 7.16
CA LYS A 318 2.39 -14.20 7.25
C LYS A 318 2.94 -13.18 8.25
N GLN A 319 3.41 -13.64 9.42
CA GLN A 319 3.97 -12.77 10.46
C GLN A 319 5.30 -12.14 10.00
N LEU A 320 6.17 -12.92 9.36
CA LEU A 320 7.41 -12.40 8.76
C LEU A 320 7.11 -11.41 7.62
N THR A 321 6.09 -11.67 6.81
CA THR A 321 5.64 -10.70 5.79
C THR A 321 5.13 -9.41 6.42
N GLN A 322 4.46 -9.47 7.58
CA GLN A 322 4.03 -8.29 8.33
C GLN A 322 5.24 -7.50 8.88
N VAL A 323 6.24 -8.18 9.43
CA VAL A 323 7.49 -7.55 9.88
C VAL A 323 8.18 -6.86 8.70
N LEU A 324 8.29 -7.55 7.56
CA LEU A 324 8.86 -7.00 6.34
C LEU A 324 8.07 -5.76 5.85
N PHE A 325 6.74 -5.81 5.86
CA PHE A 325 5.88 -4.66 5.55
C PHE A 325 6.24 -3.44 6.41
N ASP A 326 6.36 -3.64 7.73
CA ASP A 326 6.63 -2.57 8.69
C ASP A 326 8.03 -1.96 8.55
N ILE A 327 9.01 -2.78 8.17
CA ILE A 327 10.36 -2.33 7.82
C ILE A 327 10.33 -1.49 6.55
N LEU A 328 9.78 -2.04 5.46
CA LEU A 328 9.73 -1.42 4.14
C LEU A 328 8.96 -0.10 4.14
N LYS A 329 7.98 0.05 5.04
CA LYS A 329 7.25 1.31 5.26
C LYS A 329 8.17 2.45 5.68
N THR A 330 9.17 2.17 6.51
CA THR A 330 10.08 3.17 7.10
C THR A 330 11.37 3.37 6.30
N MET A 331 11.77 2.38 5.50
CA MET A 331 13.03 2.37 4.78
C MET A 331 13.01 3.34 3.59
N LYS A 332 13.97 4.28 3.56
CA LYS A 332 14.18 5.18 2.41
C LYS A 332 15.22 4.61 1.46
N TRP A 333 14.78 4.15 0.30
CA TRP A 333 15.64 3.59 -0.73
C TRP A 333 16.57 4.65 -1.34
N ARG A 334 17.88 4.46 -1.20
CA ARG A 334 18.88 5.28 -1.93
C ARG A 334 19.06 4.78 -3.36
N ASN A 335 19.16 3.47 -3.50
CA ASN A 335 19.16 2.69 -4.72
C ASN A 335 18.61 1.31 -4.35
N MET A 336 17.81 0.71 -5.21
CA MET A 336 17.35 -0.68 -5.06
C MET A 336 17.75 -1.44 -6.32
N SER A 337 18.39 -2.60 -6.21
CA SER A 337 18.78 -3.38 -7.38
C SER A 337 17.57 -3.85 -8.18
N LYS A 338 17.76 -3.95 -9.51
CA LYS A 338 16.75 -4.54 -10.39
C LYS A 338 16.48 -6.00 -10.05
N HIS A 339 17.44 -6.70 -9.45
CA HIS A 339 17.29 -8.08 -9.02
C HIS A 339 16.22 -8.18 -7.91
N LEU A 340 16.39 -7.43 -6.83
CA LEU A 340 15.43 -7.44 -5.72
C LEU A 340 14.03 -6.96 -6.15
N MET A 341 13.94 -5.93 -7.01
CA MET A 341 12.64 -5.51 -7.59
C MET A 341 11.96 -6.66 -8.35
N LYS A 342 12.72 -7.38 -9.19
CA LYS A 342 12.20 -8.53 -9.94
C LYS A 342 11.80 -9.68 -9.01
N ARG A 343 12.52 -9.90 -7.90
CA ARG A 343 12.19 -10.94 -6.93
C ARG A 343 10.84 -10.68 -6.26
N PHE A 344 10.61 -9.48 -5.73
CA PHE A 344 9.29 -9.10 -5.18
C PHE A 344 8.17 -9.27 -6.21
N LEU A 345 8.39 -8.83 -7.46
CA LEU A 345 7.40 -8.99 -8.52
C LEU A 345 7.17 -10.44 -8.93
N ALA A 346 8.19 -11.30 -8.86
CA ALA A 346 8.06 -12.74 -9.14
C ALA A 346 7.24 -13.43 -8.06
N MET A 347 7.56 -13.21 -6.78
CA MET A 347 6.78 -13.74 -5.65
C MET A 347 5.32 -13.26 -5.71
N TYR A 348 5.11 -11.98 -6.03
CA TYR A 348 3.76 -11.44 -6.19
C TYR A 348 3.00 -12.06 -7.36
N LYS A 349 3.66 -12.31 -8.50
CA LYS A 349 3.06 -13.02 -9.63
C LYS A 349 2.60 -14.43 -9.21
N SER A 350 3.48 -15.22 -8.60
CA SER A 350 3.14 -16.58 -8.13
C SER A 350 2.09 -16.58 -7.02
N SER A 351 1.92 -15.48 -6.28
CA SER A 351 0.81 -15.33 -5.31
C SER A 351 -0.57 -15.12 -5.96
N ILE A 352 -0.62 -14.68 -7.22
CA ILE A 352 -1.85 -14.42 -7.97
C ILE A 352 -2.19 -15.58 -8.90
N ASP A 353 -1.19 -16.06 -9.62
CA ASP A 353 -1.28 -17.10 -10.65
C ASP A 353 -0.23 -18.18 -10.34
N PRO A 354 -0.49 -19.02 -9.31
CA PRO A 354 0.45 -20.06 -8.88
C PRO A 354 0.58 -21.11 -9.97
N MET A 355 1.82 -21.47 -10.30
CA MET A 355 2.10 -22.56 -11.23
C MET A 355 2.29 -23.88 -10.46
N PRO A 356 1.94 -25.04 -11.06
CA PRO A 356 2.17 -26.35 -10.43
C PRO A 356 3.63 -26.62 -10.05
N GLU A 357 4.57 -26.03 -10.79
CA GLU A 357 6.01 -26.17 -10.56
C GLU A 357 6.55 -25.17 -9.53
N ASP A 358 5.72 -24.28 -8.97
CA ASP A 358 6.17 -23.30 -7.99
C ASP A 358 6.57 -24.02 -6.68
N PRO A 359 7.83 -23.87 -6.22
CA PRO A 359 8.33 -24.59 -5.04
C PRO A 359 7.75 -24.09 -3.72
N PHE A 360 7.06 -22.94 -3.73
CA PHE A 360 6.59 -22.23 -2.53
C PHE A 360 5.15 -21.79 -2.69
N ASN A 361 4.39 -21.78 -1.59
CA ASN A 361 2.99 -21.37 -1.59
C ASN A 361 2.83 -19.89 -1.22
N TYR A 362 2.81 -19.01 -2.23
CA TYR A 362 2.68 -17.57 -2.01
C TYR A 362 1.23 -17.07 -1.92
N VAL A 363 0.23 -17.88 -2.26
CA VAL A 363 -1.18 -17.44 -2.36
C VAL A 363 -1.67 -16.74 -1.08
N PRO A 364 -1.41 -17.25 0.14
CA PRO A 364 -1.86 -16.59 1.37
C PRO A 364 -1.10 -15.31 1.71
N LEU A 365 -0.01 -15.00 1.00
CA LEU A 365 0.82 -13.82 1.18
C LEU A 365 0.47 -12.69 0.21
N LYS A 366 -0.43 -12.91 -0.77
CA LYS A 366 -0.77 -11.95 -1.83
C LYS A 366 -0.97 -10.52 -1.34
N MET A 367 -1.83 -10.31 -0.33
CA MET A 367 -2.11 -8.99 0.22
C MET A 367 -0.87 -8.37 0.91
N GLY A 368 -0.12 -9.18 1.67
CA GLY A 368 1.10 -8.72 2.35
C GLY A 368 2.19 -8.30 1.35
N LEU A 369 2.37 -9.09 0.28
CA LEU A 369 3.31 -8.79 -0.80
C LEU A 369 2.91 -7.53 -1.58
N ASP A 370 1.63 -7.36 -1.91
CA ASP A 370 1.11 -6.14 -2.53
C ASP A 370 1.46 -4.90 -1.70
N LEU A 371 1.14 -4.94 -0.41
CA LEU A 371 1.44 -3.85 0.53
C LEU A 371 2.94 -3.59 0.68
N CYS A 372 3.78 -4.64 0.70
CA CYS A 372 5.23 -4.50 0.71
C CYS A 372 5.74 -3.77 -0.54
N ILE A 373 5.28 -4.16 -1.73
CA ILE A 373 5.65 -3.51 -2.99
C ILE A 373 5.18 -2.06 -3.02
N MET A 374 3.97 -1.77 -2.53
CA MET A 374 3.43 -0.42 -2.44
C MET A 374 4.24 0.47 -1.48
N ASN A 375 4.73 -0.08 -0.37
CA ASN A 375 5.65 0.63 0.53
C ASN A 375 7.01 0.89 -0.13
N ILE A 376 7.56 -0.09 -0.85
CA ILE A 376 8.78 0.05 -1.64
C ILE A 376 8.63 1.20 -2.65
N ILE A 377 7.58 1.19 -3.46
CA ILE A 377 7.28 2.22 -4.47
C ILE A 377 7.11 3.60 -3.81
N SER A 378 6.45 3.68 -2.65
CA SER A 378 6.29 4.95 -1.92
C SER A 378 7.62 5.62 -1.58
N ASN A 379 8.62 4.81 -1.23
CA ASN A 379 9.91 5.25 -0.74
C ASN A 379 10.98 5.42 -1.85
N PHE A 380 10.69 5.06 -3.10
CA PHE A 380 11.59 5.24 -4.24
C PHE A 380 11.82 6.68 -4.68
N ARG A 381 13.01 7.00 -5.21
CA ARG A 381 13.24 8.28 -5.89
C ARG A 381 12.80 8.17 -7.36
N LYS A 382 12.91 9.26 -8.11
CA LYS A 382 12.42 9.35 -9.51
C LYS A 382 13.03 8.27 -10.40
N LYS A 383 14.31 7.99 -10.25
CA LYS A 383 15.05 7.03 -11.08
C LYS A 383 14.54 5.61 -10.86
N GLU A 384 14.35 5.22 -9.60
CA GLU A 384 13.85 3.90 -9.21
C GLU A 384 12.38 3.73 -9.58
N LEU A 385 11.57 4.80 -9.48
CA LEU A 385 10.19 4.79 -9.98
C LEU A 385 10.11 4.53 -11.48
N ILE A 386 10.98 5.14 -12.29
CA ILE A 386 11.04 4.88 -13.74
C ILE A 386 11.45 3.42 -14.00
N GLN A 387 12.45 2.91 -13.27
CA GLN A 387 12.90 1.51 -13.42
C GLN A 387 11.80 0.51 -13.04
N MET A 388 11.15 0.71 -11.90
CA MET A 388 10.04 -0.11 -11.45
C MET A 388 8.89 -0.08 -12.44
N PHE A 389 8.55 1.12 -12.95
CA PHE A 389 7.52 1.28 -13.97
C PHE A 389 7.86 0.50 -15.24
N ALA A 390 9.10 0.58 -15.73
CA ALA A 390 9.56 -0.17 -16.89
C ALA A 390 9.45 -1.70 -16.70
N LEU A 391 9.78 -2.20 -15.50
CA LEU A 391 9.61 -3.63 -15.17
C LEU A 391 8.13 -4.03 -15.14
N LEU A 392 7.27 -3.20 -14.57
CA LEU A 392 5.83 -3.44 -14.53
C LEU A 392 5.22 -3.45 -15.94
N THR A 393 5.58 -2.50 -16.81
CA THR A 393 5.09 -2.47 -18.20
C THR A 393 5.58 -3.68 -19.00
N GLN A 394 6.83 -4.09 -18.81
CA GLN A 394 7.37 -5.30 -19.44
C GLN A 394 6.60 -6.56 -19.01
N LYS A 395 6.25 -6.67 -17.72
CA LYS A 395 5.45 -7.79 -17.21
C LYS A 395 4.02 -7.73 -17.75
N LEU A 396 3.38 -6.56 -17.74
CA LEU A 396 2.04 -6.36 -18.28
C LEU A 396 1.95 -6.78 -19.76
N SER A 397 2.93 -6.43 -20.59
CA SER A 397 2.96 -6.85 -21.99
C SER A 397 3.09 -8.36 -22.19
N SER A 398 3.56 -9.11 -21.18
CA SER A 398 3.74 -10.57 -21.24
C SER A 398 2.54 -11.38 -20.77
N PHE A 399 1.55 -10.76 -20.13
CA PHE A 399 0.42 -11.45 -19.48
C PHE A 399 -0.75 -11.77 -20.42
N HIS A 400 -0.48 -12.29 -21.62
CA HIS A 400 -1.48 -12.59 -22.65
C HIS A 400 -2.77 -13.20 -22.07
N ASN A 401 -3.88 -12.46 -22.16
CA ASN A 401 -5.23 -12.83 -21.69
C ASN A 401 -5.36 -13.25 -20.20
N LYS A 402 -4.38 -12.94 -19.34
CA LYS A 402 -4.45 -13.20 -17.89
C LYS A 402 -4.98 -11.97 -17.14
N GLU A 403 -6.30 -11.82 -17.11
CA GLU A 403 -6.97 -10.60 -16.60
C GLU A 403 -6.60 -10.26 -15.16
N ASP A 404 -6.55 -11.24 -14.25
CA ASP A 404 -6.20 -11.01 -12.84
C ASP A 404 -4.79 -10.45 -12.67
N LEU A 405 -3.82 -10.96 -13.43
CA LEU A 405 -2.46 -10.45 -13.44
C LEU A 405 -2.41 -9.03 -14.02
N ILE A 406 -3.12 -8.79 -15.12
CA ILE A 406 -3.21 -7.46 -15.75
C ILE A 406 -3.80 -6.44 -14.76
N ILE A 407 -4.87 -6.79 -14.04
CA ILE A 407 -5.51 -5.91 -13.06
C ILE A 407 -4.58 -5.64 -11.88
N CYS A 408 -4.00 -6.68 -11.27
CA CYS A 408 -3.14 -6.54 -10.10
C CYS A 408 -1.86 -5.75 -10.41
N PHE A 409 -1.11 -6.13 -11.45
CA PHE A 409 0.08 -5.38 -11.88
C PHE A 409 -0.28 -4.00 -12.44
N GLY A 410 -1.45 -3.86 -13.04
CA GLY A 410 -2.01 -2.59 -13.49
C GLY A 410 -2.27 -1.62 -12.35
N ASN A 411 -2.73 -2.12 -11.20
CA ASN A 411 -2.90 -1.33 -9.97
C ASN A 411 -1.54 -0.85 -9.43
N LEU A 412 -0.53 -1.74 -9.39
CA LEU A 412 0.85 -1.38 -9.01
C LEU A 412 1.46 -0.34 -9.96
N ALA A 413 1.26 -0.48 -11.27
CA ALA A 413 1.73 0.47 -12.27
C ALA A 413 1.01 1.82 -12.14
N SER A 414 -0.30 1.80 -11.89
CA SER A 414 -1.10 3.01 -11.61
C SER A 414 -0.60 3.74 -10.37
N TYR A 415 -0.31 3.00 -9.30
CA TYR A 415 0.27 3.56 -8.09
C TYR A 415 1.66 4.13 -8.31
N THR A 416 2.51 3.43 -9.06
CA THR A 416 3.84 3.89 -9.45
C THR A 416 3.77 5.19 -10.25
N ALA A 417 2.85 5.27 -11.21
CA ALA A 417 2.60 6.49 -11.98
C ALA A 417 2.14 7.65 -11.09
N LYS A 418 1.21 7.40 -10.16
CA LYS A 418 0.76 8.39 -9.17
C LYS A 418 1.91 8.89 -8.30
N LYS A 419 2.77 8.00 -7.79
CA LYS A 419 3.94 8.37 -6.98
C LYS A 419 5.00 9.12 -7.80
N PHE A 420 5.22 8.73 -9.05
CA PHE A 420 6.11 9.43 -9.97
C PHE A 420 5.65 10.86 -10.20
N ARG A 421 4.36 11.03 -10.53
CA ARG A 421 3.69 12.33 -10.67
C ARG A 421 3.90 13.21 -9.45
N LEU A 422 3.65 12.71 -8.24
CA LEU A 422 3.82 13.49 -7.01
C LEU A 422 5.26 13.97 -6.76
N LYS A 423 6.26 13.31 -7.36
CA LYS A 423 7.67 13.69 -7.23
C LYS A 423 8.14 14.56 -8.39
N THR A 424 7.42 14.63 -9.51
CA THR A 424 7.85 15.35 -10.72
C THR A 424 6.91 16.50 -11.10
N ASN A 425 7.48 17.63 -11.49
CA ASN A 425 6.72 18.74 -12.06
C ASN A 425 6.43 18.53 -13.56
N ARG A 426 7.02 17.50 -14.17
CA ARG A 426 6.86 17.16 -15.60
C ARG A 426 6.55 15.67 -15.75
N PRO A 427 5.29 15.25 -15.53
CA PRO A 427 4.89 13.86 -15.70
C PRO A 427 4.91 13.43 -17.17
N PHE A 428 4.65 14.37 -18.08
CA PHE A 428 4.67 14.17 -19.53
C PHE A 428 6.06 14.49 -20.10
N SER A 429 6.94 13.50 -20.17
CA SER A 429 8.34 13.70 -20.58
C SER A 429 8.94 12.49 -21.30
N PRO A 430 9.75 12.69 -22.35
CA PRO A 430 10.42 11.59 -23.07
C PRO A 430 11.47 10.86 -22.22
N ARG A 431 11.92 11.45 -21.10
CA ARG A 431 12.87 10.83 -20.16
C ARG A 431 12.18 10.24 -18.92
N GLY A 432 10.84 10.31 -18.87
CA GLY A 432 10.03 9.84 -17.75
C GLY A 432 9.44 8.46 -18.00
N ILE A 433 8.28 8.22 -17.41
CA ILE A 433 7.54 6.96 -17.59
C ILE A 433 6.69 6.92 -18.87
N THR A 434 6.47 8.08 -19.51
CA THR A 434 5.59 8.23 -20.68
C THR A 434 5.95 7.31 -21.87
N PRO A 435 7.23 7.12 -22.24
CA PRO A 435 7.57 6.22 -23.36
C PRO A 435 7.13 4.78 -23.13
N TYR A 436 7.25 4.26 -21.89
CA TYR A 436 6.83 2.92 -21.55
C TYR A 436 5.31 2.74 -21.61
N LEU A 437 4.56 3.79 -21.26
CA LEU A 437 3.10 3.80 -21.41
C LEU A 437 2.67 3.79 -22.86
N ILE A 438 3.32 4.58 -23.71
CA ILE A 438 3.04 4.62 -25.15
C ILE A 438 3.30 3.24 -25.76
N GLN A 439 4.47 2.65 -25.47
CA GLN A 439 4.79 1.30 -25.93
C GLN A 439 3.74 0.28 -25.51
N LEU A 440 3.25 0.34 -24.26
CA LEU A 440 2.22 -0.57 -23.79
C LEU A 440 0.88 -0.38 -24.52
N LEU A 441 0.51 0.87 -24.81
CA LEU A 441 -0.70 1.20 -25.59
C LEU A 441 -0.60 0.80 -27.07
N GLU A 442 0.58 0.92 -27.68
CA GLU A 442 0.82 0.48 -29.06
C GLU A 442 0.70 -1.03 -29.22
N MET A 443 1.11 -1.78 -28.19
CA MET A 443 1.05 -3.25 -28.18
C MET A 443 -0.32 -3.79 -27.76
N ALA A 444 -1.09 -3.02 -27.00
CA ALA A 444 -2.37 -3.48 -26.46
C ALA A 444 -3.45 -3.51 -27.55
N SER A 445 -4.02 -4.69 -27.80
CA SER A 445 -5.35 -4.78 -28.41
C SER A 445 -6.39 -4.17 -27.45
N PRO A 446 -7.58 -3.75 -27.92
CA PRO A 446 -8.61 -3.10 -27.09
C PRO A 446 -9.29 -4.11 -26.16
N ASN A 447 -8.51 -4.59 -25.19
CA ASN A 447 -8.81 -5.57 -24.17
C ASN A 447 -8.56 -4.96 -22.78
N THR A 448 -8.61 -5.79 -21.74
CA THR A 448 -8.38 -5.39 -20.35
C THR A 448 -7.05 -4.63 -20.15
N LEU A 449 -5.98 -4.99 -20.88
CA LEU A 449 -4.69 -4.30 -20.81
C LEU A 449 -4.78 -2.86 -21.33
N PHE A 450 -5.50 -2.62 -22.41
CA PHE A 450 -5.69 -1.29 -22.97
C PHE A 450 -6.35 -0.35 -21.95
N PHE A 451 -7.49 -0.76 -21.37
CA PHE A 451 -8.21 0.06 -20.40
C PHE A 451 -7.43 0.27 -19.10
N VAL A 452 -6.70 -0.75 -18.62
CA VAL A 452 -5.79 -0.61 -17.49
C VAL A 452 -4.70 0.41 -17.80
N THR A 453 -4.10 0.35 -18.99
CA THR A 453 -3.05 1.29 -19.42
C THR A 453 -3.57 2.71 -19.51
N MET A 454 -4.80 2.86 -20.00
CA MET A 454 -5.53 4.13 -20.00
C MET A 454 -5.76 4.68 -18.58
N ARG A 455 -6.10 3.85 -17.62
CA ARG A 455 -6.20 4.26 -16.21
C ARG A 455 -4.85 4.69 -15.63
N ILE A 456 -3.75 4.00 -15.99
CA ILE A 456 -2.41 4.40 -15.58
C ILE A 456 -2.07 5.79 -16.16
N TRP A 457 -2.42 6.03 -17.44
CA TRP A 457 -2.26 7.32 -18.10
C TRP A 457 -2.99 8.45 -17.37
N LEU A 458 -4.24 8.22 -16.98
CA LEU A 458 -5.03 9.17 -16.16
C LEU A 458 -4.32 9.53 -14.86
N HIS A 459 -3.85 8.53 -14.12
CA HIS A 459 -3.16 8.76 -12.85
C HIS A 459 -1.84 9.53 -13.02
N LEU A 460 -1.15 9.35 -14.16
CA LEU A 460 0.05 10.13 -14.47
C LEU A 460 -0.27 11.60 -14.74
N LEU A 461 -1.32 11.89 -15.52
CA LEU A 461 -1.66 13.25 -15.95
C LEU A 461 -2.42 14.09 -14.92
N ASP A 462 -3.06 13.47 -13.93
CA ASP A 462 -3.92 14.17 -12.98
C ASP A 462 -3.14 14.92 -11.87
N THR A 463 -2.33 15.91 -12.25
CA THR A 463 -1.40 16.63 -11.34
C THR A 463 -2.09 17.42 -10.23
N HIS A 464 -3.35 17.80 -10.40
CA HIS A 464 -4.11 18.61 -9.43
C HIS A 464 -5.33 17.88 -8.86
N GLU A 465 -5.39 16.55 -9.00
CA GLU A 465 -6.52 15.72 -8.50
C GLU A 465 -7.89 16.21 -9.00
N ILE A 466 -7.93 16.64 -10.27
CA ILE A 466 -9.08 17.22 -10.96
C ILE A 466 -10.07 16.10 -11.37
N SER A 467 -9.53 14.91 -11.65
CA SER A 467 -10.20 13.79 -12.34
C SER A 467 -11.51 13.28 -11.72
N PRO A 468 -11.62 13.02 -10.40
CA PRO A 468 -12.68 12.14 -9.91
C PRO A 468 -14.09 12.76 -9.88
N LYS A 469 -14.25 14.11 -10.00
CA LYS A 469 -15.59 14.75 -9.90
C LYS A 469 -15.87 15.88 -10.90
N ARG A 470 -14.90 16.37 -11.67
CA ARG A 470 -15.04 17.64 -12.45
C ARG A 470 -14.96 17.50 -13.98
N LEU A 471 -14.53 16.36 -14.49
CA LEU A 471 -14.20 16.19 -15.91
C LEU A 471 -15.12 15.17 -16.63
N THR A 472 -16.40 15.13 -16.27
CA THR A 472 -17.42 14.38 -17.04
C THR A 472 -17.84 15.14 -18.30
N PRO A 473 -18.41 14.46 -19.31
CA PRO A 473 -18.97 15.11 -20.49
C PRO A 473 -20.06 16.11 -20.11
N ARG A 474 -19.87 17.38 -20.48
CA ARG A 474 -20.78 18.49 -20.20
C ARG A 474 -20.56 19.63 -21.19
N ILE A 475 -21.48 20.57 -21.22
CA ILE A 475 -21.34 21.80 -22.01
C ILE A 475 -20.52 22.82 -21.20
N TYR A 476 -19.49 23.37 -21.83
CA TYR A 476 -18.68 24.45 -21.25
C TYR A 476 -19.08 25.79 -21.87
N PHE A 477 -19.85 26.59 -21.14
CA PHE A 477 -20.30 27.90 -21.57
C PHE A 477 -19.16 28.94 -21.51
N GLN A 478 -19.16 29.86 -22.49
CA GLN A 478 -18.20 30.95 -22.52
C GLN A 478 -18.45 31.91 -21.34
N GLY A 479 -17.39 32.34 -20.67
CA GLY A 479 -17.48 33.27 -19.53
C GLY A 479 -17.75 32.61 -18.17
N CYS A 480 -18.18 31.35 -18.14
CA CYS A 480 -18.36 30.61 -16.89
C CYS A 480 -17.03 30.10 -16.31
N ASN A 481 -16.87 30.15 -14.99
CA ASN A 481 -15.74 29.54 -14.29
C ASN A 481 -16.07 28.09 -13.91
N TYR A 482 -15.32 27.14 -14.46
CA TYR A 482 -15.48 25.71 -14.20
C TYR A 482 -14.41 25.12 -13.26
N ASP A 483 -13.61 25.97 -12.61
CA ASP A 483 -12.47 25.60 -11.75
C ASP A 483 -11.49 24.65 -12.44
N VAL A 484 -11.28 24.85 -13.74
CA VAL A 484 -10.30 24.11 -14.54
C VAL A 484 -9.01 24.94 -14.63
N PRO A 485 -7.87 24.45 -14.10
CA PRO A 485 -6.64 25.21 -14.11
C PRO A 485 -6.12 25.38 -15.54
N ARG A 486 -5.81 26.62 -15.91
CA ARG A 486 -5.12 26.93 -17.18
C ARG A 486 -3.61 26.84 -16.96
N LEU A 487 -3.03 25.68 -17.26
CA LEU A 487 -1.61 25.46 -17.08
C LEU A 487 -0.79 26.10 -18.21
N LYS A 488 0.44 26.53 -17.90
CA LYS A 488 1.40 26.97 -18.92
C LYS A 488 2.11 25.75 -19.48
N CYS A 489 2.02 25.53 -20.79
CA CYS A 489 2.71 24.43 -21.45
C CYS A 489 4.21 24.73 -21.59
N HIS A 490 5.08 23.81 -21.16
CA HIS A 490 6.52 23.92 -21.40
C HIS A 490 6.87 23.63 -22.87
N LYS A 491 7.93 24.26 -23.38
CA LYS A 491 8.39 24.09 -24.78
C LYS A 491 8.71 22.62 -25.12
N GLY A 492 9.33 21.89 -24.18
CA GLY A 492 9.66 20.47 -24.36
C GLY A 492 8.41 19.60 -24.49
N ASP A 493 7.44 19.78 -23.60
CA ASP A 493 6.18 19.02 -23.59
C ASP A 493 5.38 19.30 -24.87
N LYS A 494 5.37 20.55 -25.35
CA LYS A 494 4.81 20.94 -26.65
C LYS A 494 5.47 20.19 -27.82
N GLN A 495 6.80 20.12 -27.86
CA GLN A 495 7.53 19.42 -28.92
C GLN A 495 7.28 17.91 -28.85
N TYR A 496 7.25 17.34 -27.66
CA TYR A 496 7.02 15.91 -27.46
C TYR A 496 5.58 15.50 -27.82
N PHE A 497 4.58 16.31 -27.45
CA PHE A 497 3.21 16.09 -27.91
C PHE A 497 3.11 16.20 -29.44
N LYS A 498 3.81 17.17 -30.05
CA LYS A 498 3.84 17.32 -31.51
C LYS A 498 4.35 16.05 -32.20
N SER A 499 5.40 15.41 -31.68
CA SER A 499 5.91 14.15 -32.24
C SER A 499 4.94 12.97 -32.07
N LEU A 500 4.06 13.02 -31.07
CA LEU A 500 3.11 11.96 -30.75
C LEU A 500 1.67 12.27 -31.20
N ARG A 501 1.45 13.35 -31.96
CA ARG A 501 0.10 13.83 -32.28
C ARG A 501 -0.75 12.77 -32.96
N GLN A 502 -0.17 12.05 -33.92
CA GLN A 502 -0.87 11.00 -34.67
C GLN A 502 -1.23 9.82 -33.77
N PHE A 503 -0.32 9.45 -32.86
CA PHE A 503 -0.58 8.44 -31.85
C PHE A 503 -1.77 8.82 -30.94
N PHE A 504 -1.79 10.06 -30.41
CA PHE A 504 -2.90 10.54 -29.59
C PHE A 504 -4.24 10.55 -30.34
N TYR A 505 -4.22 10.94 -31.61
CA TYR A 505 -5.40 10.90 -32.47
C TYR A 505 -5.95 9.46 -32.57
N HIS A 506 -5.11 8.50 -32.97
CA HIS A 506 -5.53 7.11 -33.14
C HIS A 506 -6.00 6.47 -31.83
N ILE A 507 -5.23 6.63 -30.75
CA ILE A 507 -5.55 5.97 -29.48
C ILE A 507 -6.83 6.53 -28.86
N SER A 508 -7.11 7.82 -29.04
CA SER A 508 -8.33 8.46 -28.51
C SER A 508 -9.57 7.97 -29.27
N ILE A 509 -9.46 7.80 -30.60
CA ILE A 509 -10.55 7.24 -31.40
C ILE A 509 -10.80 5.80 -30.96
N ILE A 510 -9.77 4.96 -30.93
CA ILE A 510 -9.90 3.55 -30.50
C ILE A 510 -10.53 3.48 -29.10
N ALA A 511 -10.07 4.27 -28.13
CA ALA A 511 -10.64 4.26 -26.79
C ALA A 511 -12.15 4.59 -26.79
N CYS A 512 -12.55 5.64 -27.51
CA CYS A 512 -13.94 6.07 -27.55
C CYS A 512 -14.83 5.10 -28.36
N THR A 513 -14.34 4.54 -29.47
CA THR A 513 -15.12 3.57 -30.27
C THR A 513 -15.26 2.23 -29.58
N TYR A 514 -14.37 1.86 -28.66
CA TYR A 514 -14.49 0.65 -27.85
C TYR A 514 -15.21 0.85 -26.52
N ALA A 515 -15.41 2.10 -26.09
CA ALA A 515 -16.27 2.42 -24.96
C ALA A 515 -17.73 2.02 -25.27
N ARG A 516 -18.23 1.01 -24.56
CA ARG A 516 -19.57 0.44 -24.76
C ARG A 516 -20.64 1.09 -23.89
N ASP A 517 -20.25 1.75 -22.80
CA ASP A 517 -21.15 2.33 -21.83
C ASP A 517 -20.77 3.79 -21.48
N ARG A 518 -21.67 4.44 -20.72
CA ARG A 518 -21.48 5.81 -20.22
C ARG A 518 -20.18 5.95 -19.43
N ARG A 519 -19.87 4.99 -18.57
CA ARG A 519 -18.71 5.06 -17.65
C ARG A 519 -17.40 5.05 -18.41
N ALA A 520 -17.26 4.17 -19.40
CA ALA A 520 -16.09 4.09 -20.26
C ALA A 520 -15.89 5.37 -21.08
N LEU A 521 -16.98 5.96 -21.60
CA LEU A 521 -16.91 7.26 -22.27
C LEU A 521 -16.51 8.39 -21.30
N GLU A 522 -17.03 8.40 -20.07
CA GLU A 522 -16.60 9.37 -19.05
C GLU A 522 -15.10 9.27 -18.75
N GLU A 523 -14.53 8.07 -18.68
CA GLU A 523 -13.09 7.88 -18.53
C GLU A 523 -12.31 8.38 -19.75
N CYS A 524 -12.80 8.13 -20.97
CA CYS A 524 -12.20 8.68 -22.19
C CYS A 524 -12.24 10.22 -22.18
N HIS A 525 -13.34 10.82 -21.74
CA HIS A 525 -13.46 12.27 -21.61
C HIS A 525 -12.43 12.83 -20.63
N LYS A 526 -12.26 12.21 -19.45
CA LYS A 526 -11.26 12.61 -18.46
C LYS A 526 -9.86 12.60 -19.05
N GLN A 527 -9.51 11.59 -19.86
CA GLN A 527 -8.21 11.52 -20.50
C GLN A 527 -7.97 12.65 -21.49
N ILE A 528 -8.94 12.85 -22.38
CA ILE A 528 -8.91 13.90 -23.40
C ILE A 528 -8.80 15.27 -22.73
N ALA A 529 -9.62 15.50 -21.69
CA ALA A 529 -9.64 16.74 -20.92
C ALA A 529 -8.33 17.00 -20.18
N LEU A 530 -7.80 16.01 -19.44
CA LEU A 530 -6.51 16.13 -18.75
C LEU A 530 -5.37 16.37 -19.72
N THR A 531 -5.35 15.72 -20.88
CA THR A 531 -4.31 15.95 -21.89
C THR A 531 -4.35 17.38 -22.43
N MET A 532 -5.55 17.93 -22.68
CA MET A 532 -5.72 19.35 -23.04
C MET A 532 -5.28 20.31 -21.94
N ILE A 533 -5.56 20.00 -20.68
CA ILE A 533 -5.15 20.82 -19.53
C ILE A 533 -3.64 20.80 -19.34
N GLN A 534 -2.99 19.64 -19.49
CA GLN A 534 -1.54 19.48 -19.29
C GLN A 534 -0.73 20.08 -20.44
N VAL A 535 -1.19 19.92 -21.68
CA VAL A 535 -0.51 20.42 -22.88
C VAL A 535 -1.45 21.36 -23.66
N PRO A 536 -1.79 22.56 -23.15
CA PRO A 536 -2.72 23.48 -23.82
C PRO A 536 -2.03 24.21 -24.98
N THR A 537 -1.80 23.49 -26.08
CA THR A 537 -1.21 24.01 -27.32
C THR A 537 -2.17 23.89 -28.50
N GLY A 538 -1.93 24.67 -29.57
CA GLY A 538 -2.71 24.54 -30.80
C GLY A 538 -2.61 23.17 -31.46
N TYR A 539 -1.52 22.42 -31.23
CA TYR A 539 -1.41 21.03 -31.68
C TYR A 539 -2.43 20.15 -30.97
N THR A 540 -2.57 20.30 -29.66
CA THR A 540 -3.54 19.56 -28.84
C THR A 540 -4.98 19.91 -29.22
N ALA A 541 -5.27 21.21 -29.39
CA ALA A 541 -6.59 21.65 -29.87
C ALA A 541 -6.93 21.05 -31.24
N SER A 542 -6.01 21.13 -32.20
CA SER A 542 -6.21 20.57 -33.54
C SER A 542 -6.40 19.04 -33.52
N CYS A 543 -5.68 18.34 -32.64
CA CYS A 543 -5.77 16.90 -32.49
C CYS A 543 -7.16 16.50 -32.00
N TYR A 544 -7.66 17.13 -30.94
CA TYR A 544 -8.95 16.76 -30.36
C TYR A 544 -10.16 17.28 -31.14
N ILE A 545 -10.01 18.34 -31.94
CA ILE A 545 -11.00 18.66 -32.98
C ILE A 545 -11.09 17.53 -34.01
N ALA A 546 -9.96 17.06 -34.54
CA ALA A 546 -9.95 15.96 -35.50
C ALA A 546 -10.55 14.68 -34.90
N VAL A 547 -10.24 14.36 -33.63
CA VAL A 547 -10.88 13.26 -32.90
C VAL A 547 -12.40 13.48 -32.81
N ALA A 548 -12.86 14.68 -32.44
CA ALA A 548 -14.29 14.97 -32.33
C ALA A 548 -15.02 14.78 -33.66
N MET A 549 -14.43 15.20 -34.79
CA MET A 549 -15.03 15.02 -36.11
C MET A 549 -15.06 13.54 -36.52
N ALA A 550 -13.96 12.80 -36.30
CA ALA A 550 -13.94 11.36 -36.56
C ALA A 550 -14.96 10.58 -35.69
N LEU A 551 -15.16 10.99 -34.43
CA LEU A 551 -16.17 10.38 -33.56
C LEU A 551 -17.60 10.74 -33.97
N GLN A 552 -17.82 11.92 -34.56
CA GLN A 552 -19.10 12.27 -35.16
C GLN A 552 -19.40 11.35 -36.35
N ASP A 553 -18.42 11.14 -37.23
CA ASP A 553 -18.56 10.23 -38.37
C ASP A 553 -18.82 8.79 -37.93
N TYR A 554 -18.14 8.33 -36.88
CA TYR A 554 -18.43 7.03 -36.26
C TYR A 554 -19.84 6.98 -35.67
N GLY A 555 -20.30 8.05 -35.03
CA GLY A 555 -21.67 8.17 -34.49
C GLY A 555 -22.76 7.95 -35.54
N PHE A 556 -22.52 8.39 -36.77
CA PHE A 556 -23.43 8.15 -37.91
C PHE A 556 -23.43 6.70 -38.41
N GLN A 557 -22.37 5.95 -38.17
CA GLN A 557 -22.24 4.54 -38.61
C GLN A 557 -22.86 3.56 -37.61
N ILE A 558 -23.17 4.00 -36.39
CA ILE A 558 -23.82 3.16 -35.38
C ILE A 558 -25.23 2.82 -35.86
N THR A 559 -25.56 1.52 -35.83
CA THR A 559 -26.85 1.01 -36.28
C THR A 559 -28.00 1.60 -35.45
N GLN A 560 -29.19 1.68 -36.06
CA GLN A 560 -30.39 2.19 -35.37
C GLN A 560 -30.78 1.34 -34.14
N GLU A 561 -30.37 0.07 -34.09
CA GLU A 561 -30.56 -0.78 -32.90
C GLU A 561 -29.80 -0.27 -31.65
N ASN A 562 -28.87 0.68 -31.81
CA ASN A 562 -28.09 1.25 -30.71
C ASN A 562 -28.12 2.79 -30.68
N PHE A 563 -29.31 3.37 -30.77
CA PHE A 563 -29.53 4.82 -30.71
C PHE A 563 -28.90 5.48 -29.49
N VAL A 564 -28.98 4.86 -28.30
CA VAL A 564 -28.40 5.41 -27.07
C VAL A 564 -26.90 5.68 -27.24
N ARG A 565 -26.17 4.74 -27.85
CA ARG A 565 -24.74 4.89 -28.09
C ARG A 565 -24.43 5.95 -29.14
N SER A 566 -25.22 6.01 -30.21
CA SER A 566 -25.09 7.09 -31.20
C SER A 566 -25.28 8.46 -30.55
N HIS A 567 -26.32 8.61 -29.74
CA HIS A 567 -26.58 9.83 -28.97
C HIS A 567 -25.44 10.16 -27.99
N HIS A 568 -24.89 9.15 -27.30
CA HIS A 568 -23.71 9.34 -26.45
C HIS A 568 -22.52 9.87 -27.23
N MET A 569 -22.23 9.33 -28.42
CA MET A 569 -21.13 9.82 -29.25
C MET A 569 -21.34 11.29 -29.65
N HIS A 570 -22.53 11.67 -30.11
CA HIS A 570 -22.81 13.05 -30.51
C HIS A 570 -22.79 14.04 -29.34
N ALA A 571 -23.27 13.62 -28.16
CA ALA A 571 -23.15 14.39 -26.92
C ALA A 571 -21.68 14.51 -26.46
N PHE A 572 -20.89 13.46 -26.65
CA PHE A 572 -19.46 13.46 -26.35
C PHE A 572 -18.68 14.43 -27.26
N VAL A 573 -19.01 14.46 -28.55
CA VAL A 573 -18.41 15.38 -29.55
C VAL A 573 -18.60 16.83 -29.13
N ILE A 574 -19.82 17.25 -28.79
CA ILE A 574 -20.08 18.64 -28.40
C ILE A 574 -19.43 18.99 -27.04
N SER A 575 -19.32 18.02 -26.13
CA SER A 575 -18.54 18.19 -24.89
C SER A 575 -17.07 18.48 -25.18
N ILE A 576 -16.44 17.73 -26.10
CA ILE A 576 -15.06 18.00 -26.51
C ILE A 576 -14.93 19.39 -27.14
N LEU A 577 -15.80 19.75 -28.08
CA LEU A 577 -15.72 21.02 -28.80
C LEU A 577 -15.89 22.23 -27.87
N THR A 578 -16.89 22.20 -26.98
CA THR A 578 -17.08 23.26 -25.99
C THR A 578 -15.92 23.34 -25.01
N PHE A 579 -15.34 22.19 -24.61
CA PHE A 579 -14.17 22.17 -23.76
C PHE A 579 -12.91 22.73 -24.44
N VAL A 580 -12.69 22.42 -25.73
CA VAL A 580 -11.65 23.05 -26.55
C VAL A 580 -11.85 24.56 -26.56
N CYS A 581 -13.08 25.04 -26.80
CA CYS A 581 -13.36 26.47 -26.77
C CYS A 581 -13.02 27.13 -25.44
N HIS A 582 -13.35 26.45 -24.32
CA HIS A 582 -13.10 26.93 -22.97
C HIS A 582 -11.60 26.99 -22.61
N ILE A 583 -10.84 25.92 -22.89
CA ILE A 583 -9.40 25.82 -22.58
C ILE A 583 -8.58 26.79 -23.44
N PHE A 584 -8.89 26.85 -24.74
CA PHE A 584 -8.10 27.62 -25.70
C PHE A 584 -8.58 29.06 -25.89
N ALA A 585 -9.67 29.46 -25.23
CA ALA A 585 -10.32 30.76 -25.38
C ALA A 585 -10.55 31.09 -26.86
N ALA A 586 -11.39 30.26 -27.50
CA ALA A 586 -11.65 30.29 -28.95
C ALA A 586 -13.06 30.82 -29.25
N PRO A 587 -13.31 32.15 -29.16
CA PRO A 587 -14.66 32.71 -29.25
C PRO A 587 -15.32 32.48 -30.60
N VAL A 588 -14.59 32.61 -31.71
CA VAL A 588 -15.15 32.41 -33.05
C VAL A 588 -15.61 30.96 -33.26
N LEU A 589 -14.83 30.00 -32.75
CA LEU A 589 -15.25 28.60 -32.79
C LEU A 589 -16.45 28.38 -31.85
N TYR A 590 -16.47 29.04 -30.70
CA TYR A 590 -17.56 28.93 -29.75
C TYR A 590 -18.89 29.43 -30.34
N ASP A 591 -18.90 30.54 -31.07
CA ASP A 591 -20.12 31.07 -31.70
C ASP A 591 -20.77 30.04 -32.64
N TYR A 592 -19.95 29.36 -33.46
CA TYR A 592 -20.42 28.27 -34.32
C TYR A 592 -20.88 27.04 -33.51
N VAL A 593 -20.12 26.63 -32.50
CA VAL A 593 -20.50 25.49 -31.65
C VAL A 593 -21.79 25.78 -30.90
N HIS A 594 -22.00 27.02 -30.48
CA HIS A 594 -23.19 27.47 -29.76
C HIS A 594 -24.43 27.48 -30.66
N SER A 595 -24.33 27.88 -31.93
CA SER A 595 -25.49 27.82 -32.85
C SER A 595 -26.00 26.39 -33.08
N VAL A 596 -25.09 25.42 -33.17
CA VAL A 596 -25.46 23.99 -33.24
C VAL A 596 -26.04 23.52 -31.89
N LEU A 597 -25.45 23.96 -30.77
CA LEU A 597 -25.94 23.64 -29.43
C LEU A 597 -27.39 24.08 -29.22
N GLU A 598 -27.74 25.31 -29.63
CA GLU A 598 -29.10 25.87 -29.51
C GLU A 598 -30.10 25.10 -30.38
N ARG A 599 -29.75 24.81 -31.63
CA ARG A 599 -30.57 23.98 -32.52
C ARG A 599 -30.82 22.59 -31.93
N ARG A 600 -29.78 21.96 -31.36
CA ARG A 600 -29.94 20.69 -30.64
C ARG A 600 -30.81 20.83 -29.40
N ALA A 601 -30.69 21.90 -28.62
CA ALA A 601 -31.52 22.10 -27.43
C ALA A 601 -33.01 22.20 -27.77
N ALA A 602 -33.36 22.84 -28.89
CA ALA A 602 -34.73 22.99 -29.36
C ALA A 602 -35.29 21.70 -30.01
N TYR A 603 -34.51 21.03 -30.87
CA TYR A 603 -35.03 19.99 -31.75
C TYR A 603 -34.51 18.58 -31.45
N ALA A 604 -33.37 18.43 -30.78
CA ALA A 604 -32.75 17.12 -30.52
C ALA A 604 -31.92 17.10 -29.22
N PRO A 605 -32.55 17.35 -28.05
CA PRO A 605 -31.81 17.54 -26.78
C PRO A 605 -31.05 16.30 -26.32
N HIS A 606 -31.40 15.11 -26.82
CA HIS A 606 -30.70 13.85 -26.57
C HIS A 606 -29.29 13.81 -27.18
N LEU A 607 -28.97 14.65 -28.17
CA LEU A 607 -27.62 14.79 -28.76
C LEU A 607 -26.70 15.72 -27.96
N ASN A 608 -27.17 16.28 -26.84
CA ASN A 608 -26.40 17.13 -25.94
C ASN A 608 -26.08 16.40 -24.62
N PRO A 609 -24.95 16.71 -23.95
CA PRO A 609 -24.71 16.29 -22.58
C PRO A 609 -25.84 16.73 -21.62
N PRO A 610 -26.04 16.02 -20.50
CA PRO A 610 -25.25 14.89 -20.00
C PRO A 610 -25.57 13.56 -20.70
N LEU A 611 -24.63 12.61 -20.63
CA LEU A 611 -24.85 11.24 -21.06
C LEU A 611 -25.88 10.56 -20.15
N ARG A 612 -26.94 9.98 -20.72
CA ARG A 612 -28.02 9.33 -19.95
C ARG A 612 -28.11 7.84 -20.28
N PRO A 613 -28.43 6.95 -19.31
CA PRO A 613 -28.62 5.53 -19.58
C PRO A 613 -29.77 5.27 -20.57
N CYS A 614 -30.79 6.12 -20.53
CA CYS A 614 -31.91 6.14 -21.46
C CYS A 614 -32.31 7.60 -21.79
N TYR A 615 -32.90 7.80 -22.96
CA TYR A 615 -33.37 9.10 -23.41
C TYR A 615 -34.89 9.05 -23.59
N ILE A 616 -35.57 10.11 -23.17
CA ILE A 616 -37.01 10.31 -23.37
C ILE A 616 -37.19 11.26 -24.55
N TYR A 617 -38.04 10.88 -25.51
CA TYR A 617 -38.26 11.64 -26.73
C TYR A 617 -39.67 12.24 -26.72
N ALA A 618 -39.77 13.54 -26.93
CA ALA A 618 -41.04 14.19 -27.24
C ALA A 618 -41.37 14.02 -28.72
N SER A 619 -42.65 14.09 -29.07
CA SER A 619 -43.13 13.87 -30.45
C SER A 619 -42.52 14.81 -31.50
N HIS A 620 -42.04 15.99 -31.07
CA HIS A 620 -41.40 16.98 -31.95
C HIS A 620 -39.87 16.85 -32.02
N HIS A 621 -39.27 15.90 -31.29
CA HIS A 621 -37.82 15.70 -31.35
C HIS A 621 -37.41 15.02 -32.65
N ILE A 622 -36.40 15.57 -33.31
CA ILE A 622 -35.80 15.02 -34.54
C ILE A 622 -34.90 13.84 -34.17
N LEU A 623 -35.24 12.64 -34.65
CA LEU A 623 -34.46 11.40 -34.45
C LEU A 623 -33.71 10.95 -35.72
N TRP A 624 -33.99 11.57 -36.86
CA TRP A 624 -33.27 11.32 -38.10
C TRP A 624 -32.07 12.26 -38.25
N ARG A 625 -31.17 11.94 -39.18
CA ARG A 625 -29.99 12.75 -39.46
C ARG A 625 -30.40 14.03 -40.19
N SER A 626 -30.58 15.13 -39.45
CA SER A 626 -30.70 16.48 -40.01
C SER A 626 -29.33 17.18 -40.00
N PRO A 627 -28.80 17.61 -41.16
CA PRO A 627 -27.46 18.23 -41.27
C PRO A 627 -27.25 19.40 -40.29
N ASP A 628 -28.30 20.18 -40.04
CA ASP A 628 -28.28 21.35 -39.15
C ASP A 628 -28.04 21.02 -37.67
N LEU A 629 -28.16 19.75 -37.28
CA LEU A 629 -27.90 19.31 -35.92
C LEU A 629 -26.46 18.83 -35.73
N PHE A 630 -25.62 18.82 -36.76
CA PHE A 630 -24.25 18.29 -36.69
C PHE A 630 -23.23 19.33 -37.15
N PHE A 631 -21.96 19.05 -36.85
CA PHE A 631 -20.87 19.96 -37.17
C PHE A 631 -20.30 19.67 -38.55
N GLU A 632 -20.03 20.72 -39.31
CA GLU A 632 -19.28 20.67 -40.56
C GLU A 632 -17.78 20.76 -40.25
N ASP A 633 -16.99 19.79 -40.73
CA ASP A 633 -15.55 19.69 -40.41
C ASP A 633 -14.77 20.96 -40.80
N TRP A 634 -15.12 21.57 -41.94
CA TRP A 634 -14.46 22.79 -42.40
C TRP A 634 -14.74 23.99 -41.49
N ASP A 635 -15.97 24.19 -41.02
CA ASP A 635 -16.34 25.30 -40.14
C ASP A 635 -15.65 25.18 -38.77
N VAL A 636 -15.59 23.97 -38.22
CA VAL A 636 -14.88 23.71 -36.96
C VAL A 636 -13.38 24.00 -37.09
N ARG A 637 -12.74 23.54 -38.17
CA ARG A 637 -11.32 23.79 -38.42
C ARG A 637 -11.03 25.26 -38.69
N PHE A 638 -11.89 25.93 -39.47
CA PHE A 638 -11.77 27.36 -39.77
C PHE A 638 -11.92 28.21 -38.50
N GLY A 639 -12.92 27.91 -37.67
CA GLY A 639 -13.12 28.56 -36.37
C GLY A 639 -11.89 28.45 -35.49
N LEU A 640 -11.30 27.24 -35.37
CA LEU A 640 -10.08 27.03 -34.60
C LEU A 640 -8.87 27.80 -35.18
N TRP A 641 -8.67 27.74 -36.50
CA TRP A 641 -7.59 28.44 -37.18
C TRP A 641 -7.67 29.95 -36.95
N LYS A 642 -8.87 30.53 -37.08
CA LYS A 642 -9.10 31.96 -36.83
C LYS A 642 -8.70 32.33 -35.40
N CYS A 643 -9.02 31.49 -34.41
CA CYS A 643 -8.65 31.71 -33.02
C CYS A 643 -7.13 31.76 -32.77
N PHE A 644 -6.34 30.94 -33.47
CA PHE A 644 -4.88 31.01 -33.34
C PHE A 644 -4.24 32.14 -34.18
N LYS A 645 -4.88 32.55 -35.28
CA LYS A 645 -4.40 33.66 -36.13
C LYS A 645 -4.70 35.04 -35.54
N THR A 646 -5.86 35.22 -34.92
CA THR A 646 -6.31 36.51 -34.36
C THR A 646 -5.84 36.79 -32.94
N ARG A 647 -5.09 35.85 -32.32
CA ARG A 647 -4.45 36.07 -31.01
C ARG A 647 -3.42 37.20 -31.11
N LYS A 648 -3.86 38.43 -30.85
CA LYS A 648 -2.96 39.53 -30.49
C LYS A 648 -2.23 39.12 -29.20
N PRO A 649 -0.92 39.39 -29.04
CA PRO A 649 -0.25 39.23 -27.75
C PRO A 649 -1.00 40.09 -26.73
N LYS A 650 -1.64 39.48 -25.73
CA LYS A 650 -2.26 40.25 -24.66
C LYS A 650 -1.16 40.97 -23.87
N PRO A 651 -1.31 42.27 -23.56
CA PRO A 651 -0.42 42.94 -22.64
C PRO A 651 -0.50 42.23 -21.28
N THR A 652 0.64 42.07 -20.64
CA THR A 652 0.82 41.50 -19.30
C THR A 652 -0.02 42.32 -18.32
N MET A 653 -1.24 41.88 -18.01
CA MET A 653 -1.93 42.40 -16.84
C MET A 653 -1.23 41.83 -15.62
N LEU A 654 -0.57 42.74 -14.89
CA LEU A 654 0.06 42.56 -13.59
C LEU A 654 -0.74 41.58 -12.73
N THR A 655 -0.24 40.36 -12.57
CA THR A 655 -0.51 39.58 -11.37
C THR A 655 0.04 40.37 -10.21
N LYS A 656 -0.84 40.91 -9.35
CA LYS A 656 -0.42 41.41 -8.04
C LYS A 656 0.39 40.29 -7.35
N PRO A 657 1.55 40.59 -6.74
CA PRO A 657 2.26 39.61 -5.94
C PRO A 657 1.34 39.13 -4.83
N ILE A 658 1.33 37.83 -4.60
CA ILE A 658 0.84 37.27 -3.35
C ILE A 658 1.83 37.77 -2.29
N GLU A 659 1.39 38.72 -1.47
CA GLU A 659 2.12 39.10 -0.25
C GLU A 659 2.27 37.83 0.59
N SER A 660 3.53 37.44 0.79
CA SER A 660 3.93 36.50 1.80
C SER A 660 3.63 37.13 3.17
N ASN A 661 2.54 36.73 3.81
CA ASN A 661 2.39 36.93 5.23
C ASN A 661 3.37 35.99 5.94
N GLU A 662 4.48 36.57 6.39
CA GLU A 662 5.18 36.13 7.58
C GLU A 662 4.26 36.30 8.79
N GLN A 663 3.94 35.20 9.47
CA GLN A 663 3.90 35.07 10.93
C GLN A 663 3.89 33.58 11.30
#